data_AF-A0A3S1DNC2-F1
#
_entry.id   AF-A0A3S1DNC2-F1
#
_cell.length_a   1.000
_cell.length_b   1.000
_cell.length_c   1.000
_cell.angle_alpha   90.00
_cell.angle_beta   90.00
_cell.angle_gamma   90.00
#
_symmetry.space_group_name_H-M   'P 1'
#
loop_
_entity.id
_entity.type
_entity.pdbx_description
1 polymer ?
#
loop_
_entity_poly.entity_id
_entity_poly.type
_entity_poly.pdbx_seq_one_letter_code
_entity_poly.pdbx_strand_id
1 'polypeptide(L)'
;MKNLLDSYAADYDRAEENLSGKGDDQSSIHYPALFLFIGDKSAEAAEQVMAMNNKKWDNSDGVMYFQVTTQEKSSASAPPSGVQGRSSSLTQFVVPKISAEQGKTVRRDLYQEFQRNEKGLYELNMAMHNISSAISQYGRLYASFDRIHISVITRVDDPLNVLVPEITLLAGAILSQSFKSVQSDLYALISERESVGYSSGVGMAFLRELDHIQDPSYSYTANLHVTEEGLSIPVHHSPSPLFDLVYMLSDKNELGMTLDHELQNCYEIISHVSLLKNRKPRDQVYSANNASYNNTSFKNNLMAESGRQGYVSAGFSKVKRPHEPIALTVLYHFYHGLLDRMKSKTSLSVSERLEFFGAGPATLSAMAEAVVPSVDGLTEMQGLMSNNISYAAIRGMSMFEAEEAVFGSGAGAFFHTNYVEAAQRRLDLINVAEDIAKAVRQGLKHHDGISLFHVRDWSDEANVSEGVISSLQTLRREIAADLENARGELEGLREGRVEDQPFQRVPLMDKHNLRGFIRYLFGSVYARKVEIVKLEMKQKLLLRYERELERLHRQYKESAESLDLLMTWLRKAALDSISRTDGYIGQNIMEYYEVVTEDLMIQIESKRGNHIFFEEHYLGEPMKLLEQGLVVLTEKLISVCRNLLLTSPHFALTFEEELLQRSNVTINYDNKAVLSKDELFKRLYQTLEDNAAIQLRLYDYTQEHRYVEKYLFGDFDSEFIRYAFAADEVSRMYRLGCLHEKRSSGVEKLNLMGGFHPEDLLYYRNGKMYYETYVDNGYEFHGIDLEKLPPLR
;
A
#
# COMPACT_ATOMS: atom_id res chain seq x y z
N MET A 1 7.94 -3.34 2.24
CA MET A 1 7.48 -1.95 2.09
C MET A 1 6.33 -1.82 1.10
N LYS A 2 6.47 -2.21 -0.18
CA LYS A 2 5.35 -2.17 -1.15
C LYS A 2 4.08 -2.87 -0.64
N ASN A 3 4.20 -4.14 -0.21
CA ASN A 3 3.07 -4.89 0.35
C ASN A 3 2.44 -4.22 1.59
N LEU A 4 3.21 -3.49 2.40
CA LEU A 4 2.71 -2.78 3.58
C LEU A 4 1.88 -1.55 3.18
N LEU A 5 2.32 -0.81 2.16
CA LEU A 5 1.59 0.33 1.62
C LEU A 5 0.32 -0.13 0.89
N ASP A 6 0.41 -1.22 0.13
CA ASP A 6 -0.74 -1.83 -0.55
C ASP A 6 -1.77 -2.35 0.47
N SER A 7 -1.33 -3.02 1.55
CA SER A 7 -2.24 -3.45 2.63
C SER A 7 -2.86 -2.27 3.37
N TYR A 8 -2.07 -1.21 3.63
CA TYR A 8 -2.56 0.00 4.29
C TYR A 8 -3.68 0.68 3.48
N ALA A 9 -3.47 0.85 2.18
CA ALA A 9 -4.43 1.45 1.27
C ALA A 9 -5.72 0.60 1.18
N ALA A 10 -5.58 -0.71 0.99
CA ALA A 10 -6.72 -1.64 0.93
C ALA A 10 -7.51 -1.70 2.24
N ASP A 11 -6.83 -1.66 3.38
CA ASP A 11 -7.48 -1.61 4.70
C ASP A 11 -8.24 -0.30 4.92
N TYR A 12 -7.72 0.83 4.44
CA TYR A 12 -8.41 2.12 4.54
C TYR A 12 -9.67 2.14 3.66
N ASP A 13 -9.57 1.66 2.41
CA ASP A 13 -10.73 1.49 1.52
C ASP A 13 -11.82 0.62 2.17
N ARG A 14 -11.44 -0.51 2.77
CA ARG A 14 -12.36 -1.37 3.53
C ARG A 14 -12.97 -0.67 4.74
N ALA A 15 -12.19 0.10 5.48
CA ALA A 15 -12.68 0.79 6.68
C ALA A 15 -13.72 1.86 6.33
N GLU A 16 -13.48 2.65 5.29
CA GLU A 16 -14.42 3.66 4.80
C GLU A 16 -15.71 3.02 4.26
N GLU A 17 -15.60 1.91 3.52
CA GLU A 17 -16.78 1.17 3.06
C GLU A 17 -17.57 0.53 4.22
N ASN A 18 -16.91 0.11 5.31
CA ASN A 18 -17.55 -0.49 6.49
C ASN A 18 -18.14 0.54 7.46
N LEU A 19 -17.50 1.71 7.64
CA LEU A 19 -18.00 2.81 8.47
C LEU A 19 -19.30 3.39 7.90
N SER A 20 -19.42 3.40 6.57
CA SER A 20 -20.65 3.71 5.84
C SER A 20 -21.78 2.67 6.03
N GLY A 21 -21.48 1.48 6.58
CA GLY A 21 -22.41 0.36 6.73
C GLY A 21 -23.26 0.34 8.01
N LYS A 22 -23.06 1.27 8.96
CA LYS A 22 -23.87 1.31 10.18
C LYS A 22 -25.23 1.99 9.93
N GLY A 23 -26.18 1.24 9.36
CA GLY A 23 -27.61 1.61 9.34
C GLY A 23 -28.35 1.48 8.00
N ASP A 24 -27.77 0.85 6.97
CA ASP A 24 -28.46 0.64 5.69
C ASP A 24 -29.03 -0.79 5.58
N ASP A 25 -30.30 -0.98 5.94
CA ASP A 25 -30.99 -2.27 5.79
C ASP A 25 -31.14 -2.73 4.31
N GLN A 26 -30.75 -1.90 3.33
CA GLN A 26 -31.10 -2.05 1.92
C GLN A 26 -30.06 -2.81 1.06
N SER A 27 -28.89 -3.13 1.61
CA SER A 27 -27.87 -4.02 1.02
C SER A 27 -27.98 -5.49 1.46
N SER A 28 -29.06 -5.84 2.18
CA SER A 28 -29.35 -7.21 2.61
C SER A 28 -30.17 -7.99 1.57
N ILE A 29 -29.82 -9.26 1.34
CA ILE A 29 -30.61 -10.16 0.48
C ILE A 29 -31.86 -10.65 1.21
N HIS A 30 -33.00 -10.61 0.52
CA HIS A 30 -34.33 -10.96 1.05
C HIS A 30 -34.57 -12.47 1.07
N TYR A 31 -34.12 -13.16 0.02
CA TYR A 31 -34.22 -14.60 -0.18
C TYR A 31 -32.83 -15.26 -0.16
N PRO A 32 -32.72 -16.53 0.26
CA PRO A 32 -31.49 -17.31 0.09
C PRO A 32 -30.96 -17.31 -1.34
N ALA A 33 -29.64 -17.21 -1.47
CA ALA A 33 -28.93 -17.21 -2.75
C ALA A 33 -27.85 -18.31 -2.77
N LEU A 34 -27.83 -19.09 -3.84
CA LEU A 34 -26.82 -20.11 -4.13
C LEU A 34 -26.08 -19.74 -5.43
N PHE A 35 -24.77 -19.59 -5.36
CA PHE A 35 -23.93 -19.44 -6.54
C PHE A 35 -23.30 -20.77 -6.91
N LEU A 36 -23.50 -21.21 -8.15
CA LEU A 36 -23.07 -22.50 -8.65
C LEU A 36 -22.08 -22.30 -9.81
N PHE A 37 -20.81 -22.57 -9.57
CA PHE A 37 -19.71 -22.40 -10.51
C PHE A 37 -19.38 -23.73 -11.17
N ILE A 38 -19.53 -23.82 -12.49
CA ILE A 38 -19.25 -25.05 -13.26
C ILE A 38 -18.10 -24.77 -14.21
N GLY A 39 -16.98 -25.49 -14.00
CA GLY A 39 -15.82 -25.43 -14.86
C GLY A 39 -14.53 -25.06 -14.12
N ASP A 40 -13.41 -25.53 -14.63
CA ASP A 40 -12.09 -25.18 -14.11
C ASP A 40 -11.80 -23.69 -14.33
N LYS A 41 -12.25 -23.14 -15.46
CA LYS A 41 -12.09 -21.73 -15.82
C LYS A 41 -13.06 -20.81 -15.06
N SER A 42 -13.98 -21.36 -14.27
CA SER A 42 -14.89 -20.60 -13.42
C SER A 42 -14.36 -20.37 -11.99
N ALA A 43 -13.19 -20.95 -11.65
CA ALA A 43 -12.60 -20.85 -10.31
C ALA A 43 -12.26 -19.41 -9.91
N GLU A 44 -11.72 -18.62 -10.83
CA GLU A 44 -11.42 -17.20 -10.59
C GLU A 44 -12.70 -16.39 -10.33
N ALA A 45 -13.76 -16.67 -11.11
CA ALA A 45 -15.07 -16.07 -10.90
C ALA A 45 -15.62 -16.36 -9.51
N ALA A 46 -15.42 -17.58 -9.00
CA ALA A 46 -15.85 -17.96 -7.65
C ALA A 46 -15.17 -17.13 -6.57
N GLU A 47 -13.85 -16.98 -6.64
CA GLU A 47 -13.08 -16.20 -5.66
C GLU A 47 -13.47 -14.71 -5.68
N GLN A 48 -13.59 -14.12 -6.88
CA GLN A 48 -13.91 -12.70 -7.03
C GLN A 48 -15.35 -12.37 -6.63
N VAL A 49 -16.34 -13.14 -7.09
CA VAL A 49 -17.75 -12.94 -6.72
C VAL A 49 -17.95 -13.14 -5.22
N MET A 50 -17.29 -14.13 -4.62
CA MET A 50 -17.34 -14.34 -3.17
C MET A 50 -16.73 -13.15 -2.41
N ALA A 51 -15.57 -12.65 -2.82
CA ALA A 51 -14.94 -11.49 -2.21
C ALA A 51 -15.82 -10.23 -2.33
N MET A 52 -16.43 -10.01 -3.51
CA MET A 52 -17.33 -8.88 -3.77
C MET A 52 -18.60 -8.94 -2.92
N ASN A 53 -19.26 -10.11 -2.85
CA ASN A 53 -20.46 -10.27 -2.03
C ASN A 53 -20.14 -10.14 -0.53
N ASN A 54 -19.01 -10.66 -0.06
CA ASN A 54 -18.58 -10.46 1.33
C ASN A 54 -18.25 -9.00 1.64
N LYS A 55 -17.75 -8.26 0.66
CA LYS A 55 -17.55 -6.82 0.78
C LYS A 55 -18.90 -6.10 0.78
N LYS A 56 -19.84 -6.48 -0.10
CA LYS A 56 -21.06 -5.71 -0.41
C LYS A 56 -22.35 -6.15 0.31
N TRP A 57 -22.50 -7.34 0.84
CA TRP A 57 -23.80 -7.78 1.39
C TRP A 57 -23.73 -7.92 2.90
N ASP A 58 -24.68 -7.31 3.63
CA ASP A 58 -24.66 -7.32 5.10
C ASP A 58 -24.91 -8.73 5.69
N ASN A 59 -25.66 -9.55 4.96
CA ASN A 59 -25.92 -10.96 5.28
C ASN A 59 -25.16 -11.92 4.36
N SER A 60 -23.95 -11.53 3.91
CA SER A 60 -23.10 -12.38 3.06
C SER A 60 -22.79 -13.74 3.69
N ASP A 61 -22.75 -13.83 5.02
CA ASP A 61 -22.54 -15.07 5.78
C ASP A 61 -23.60 -16.15 5.47
N GLY A 62 -24.79 -15.75 5.00
CA GLY A 62 -25.85 -16.68 4.59
C GLY A 62 -25.68 -17.24 3.17
N VAL A 63 -24.88 -16.59 2.31
CA VAL A 63 -24.75 -16.94 0.88
C VAL A 63 -23.90 -18.19 0.71
N MET A 64 -24.38 -19.13 -0.09
CA MET A 64 -23.68 -20.38 -0.35
C MET A 64 -23.02 -20.38 -1.73
N TYR A 65 -21.84 -20.97 -1.79
CA TYR A 65 -21.05 -21.09 -3.00
C TYR A 65 -20.75 -22.57 -3.24
N PHE A 66 -21.04 -23.06 -4.45
CA PHE A 66 -20.75 -24.43 -4.86
C PHE A 66 -19.92 -24.42 -6.13
N GLN A 67 -18.81 -25.16 -6.15
CA GLN A 67 -17.91 -25.23 -7.29
C GLN A 67 -17.73 -26.66 -7.79
N VAL A 68 -17.88 -26.86 -9.10
CA VAL A 68 -17.63 -28.12 -9.80
C VAL A 68 -16.41 -27.96 -10.71
N THR A 69 -15.38 -28.78 -10.49
CA THR A 69 -14.08 -28.69 -11.18
C THR A 69 -13.45 -30.07 -11.36
N THR A 70 -12.53 -30.22 -12.30
CA THR A 70 -11.70 -31.44 -12.45
C THR A 70 -10.40 -31.40 -11.64
N GLN A 71 -10.07 -30.26 -11.03
CA GLN A 71 -8.83 -30.06 -10.28
C GLN A 71 -9.07 -30.14 -8.77
N GLU A 72 -8.40 -31.06 -8.08
CA GLU A 72 -8.25 -30.98 -6.63
C GLU A 72 -7.34 -29.80 -6.30
N LYS A 73 -7.89 -28.75 -5.70
CA LYS A 73 -7.05 -27.77 -4.99
C LYS A 73 -6.49 -28.48 -3.77
N SER A 74 -5.18 -28.79 -3.79
CA SER A 74 -4.46 -29.15 -2.57
C SER A 74 -4.71 -28.06 -1.54
N SER A 75 -5.23 -28.43 -0.38
CA SER A 75 -5.39 -27.60 0.80
C SER A 75 -4.03 -27.14 1.35
N ALA A 76 -3.31 -26.30 0.59
CA ALA A 76 -1.97 -25.81 0.88
C ALA A 76 -1.74 -24.36 0.40
N SER A 77 -2.80 -23.65 0.00
CA SER A 77 -2.82 -22.19 -0.02
C SER A 77 -3.94 -21.71 0.89
N ALA A 78 -3.68 -21.80 2.20
CA ALA A 78 -4.31 -20.85 3.11
C ALA A 78 -4.07 -19.44 2.53
N PRO A 79 -5.07 -18.54 2.55
CA PRO A 79 -4.82 -17.14 2.23
C PRO A 79 -3.64 -16.67 3.11
N PRO A 80 -2.79 -15.75 2.60
CA PRO A 80 -1.67 -15.24 3.39
C PRO A 80 -2.21 -14.82 4.76
N SER A 81 -1.68 -15.48 5.77
CA SER A 81 -2.01 -15.33 7.18
C SER A 81 -2.20 -13.85 7.53
N GLY A 82 -3.45 -13.46 7.77
CA GLY A 82 -3.84 -12.08 8.06
C GLY A 82 -5.34 -11.86 8.25
N VAL A 83 -6.22 -12.74 7.76
CA VAL A 83 -7.67 -12.65 7.96
C VAL A 83 -8.18 -13.93 8.61
N GLN A 84 -7.98 -14.06 9.93
CA GLN A 84 -8.68 -15.07 10.73
C GLN A 84 -10.12 -14.60 10.96
N GLY A 85 -10.98 -14.94 10.01
CA GLY A 85 -12.43 -14.82 10.12
C GLY A 85 -13.10 -14.91 8.75
N ARG A 86 -13.99 -15.90 8.56
CA ARG A 86 -14.96 -16.05 7.44
C ARG A 86 -14.47 -16.77 6.16
N SER A 87 -14.15 -18.06 6.25
CA SER A 87 -13.89 -18.91 5.06
C SER A 87 -14.58 -20.28 5.15
N SER A 88 -15.90 -20.32 5.36
CA SER A 88 -16.65 -21.58 5.58
C SER A 88 -17.83 -21.86 4.64
N SER A 89 -18.01 -21.11 3.53
CA SER A 89 -19.22 -21.24 2.67
C SER A 89 -18.99 -21.77 1.25
N LEU A 90 -17.74 -22.05 0.84
CA LEU A 90 -17.44 -22.66 -0.47
C LEU A 90 -17.34 -24.18 -0.34
N THR A 91 -18.25 -24.91 -0.99
CA THR A 91 -18.21 -26.37 -1.11
C THR A 91 -17.75 -26.74 -2.52
N GLN A 92 -16.76 -27.62 -2.63
CA GLN A 92 -16.20 -28.04 -3.91
C GLN A 92 -16.50 -29.52 -4.18
N PHE A 93 -16.87 -29.82 -5.43
CA PHE A 93 -17.02 -31.18 -5.94
C PHE A 93 -16.06 -31.40 -7.10
N VAL A 94 -15.33 -32.52 -7.06
CA VAL A 94 -14.32 -32.86 -8.06
C VAL A 94 -14.86 -33.93 -8.99
N VAL A 95 -14.95 -33.60 -10.28
CA VAL A 95 -15.26 -34.56 -11.34
C VAL A 95 -13.97 -35.31 -11.69
N PRO A 96 -13.98 -36.65 -11.82
CA PRO A 96 -12.80 -37.41 -12.21
C PRO A 96 -12.16 -36.87 -13.49
N LYS A 97 -10.83 -36.77 -13.49
CA LYS A 97 -10.09 -36.29 -14.66
C LYS A 97 -9.91 -37.42 -15.66
N ILE A 98 -10.53 -37.30 -16.84
CA ILE A 98 -10.29 -38.23 -17.96
C ILE A 98 -8.89 -37.94 -18.54
N SER A 99 -8.03 -38.95 -18.60
CA SER A 99 -6.77 -38.88 -19.33
C SER A 99 -7.05 -38.61 -20.82
N ALA A 100 -6.63 -37.44 -21.30
CA ALA A 100 -6.83 -36.95 -22.65
C ALA A 100 -5.96 -37.71 -23.69
N GLU A 101 -6.10 -39.02 -23.81
CA GLU A 101 -5.42 -39.80 -24.86
C GLU A 101 -6.03 -39.51 -26.25
N GLN A 102 -7.22 -38.90 -26.32
CA GLN A 102 -7.83 -38.39 -27.56
C GLN A 102 -8.51 -37.04 -27.31
N GLY A 103 -7.81 -35.93 -27.54
CA GLY A 103 -8.36 -34.56 -27.38
C GLY A 103 -9.59 -34.22 -28.24
N LYS A 104 -10.07 -35.17 -29.08
CA LYS A 104 -11.18 -35.00 -30.02
C LYS A 104 -12.57 -35.21 -29.40
N THR A 105 -12.70 -35.97 -28.32
CA THR A 105 -13.99 -36.41 -27.74
C THR A 105 -14.20 -35.99 -26.28
N VAL A 106 -13.34 -35.12 -25.74
CA VAL A 106 -13.28 -34.74 -24.31
C VAL A 106 -14.66 -34.39 -23.71
N ARG A 107 -15.46 -33.55 -24.37
CA ARG A 107 -16.79 -33.13 -23.88
C ARG A 107 -17.78 -34.29 -23.81
N ARG A 108 -17.78 -35.17 -24.83
CA ARG A 108 -18.65 -36.35 -24.88
C ARG A 108 -18.25 -37.38 -23.83
N ASP A 109 -16.95 -37.62 -23.66
CA ASP A 109 -16.42 -38.58 -22.70
C ASP A 109 -16.72 -38.15 -21.27
N LEU A 110 -16.56 -36.85 -20.94
CA LEU A 110 -16.93 -36.27 -19.64
C LEU A 110 -18.42 -36.49 -19.32
N TYR A 111 -19.28 -36.25 -20.30
CA TYR A 111 -20.72 -36.48 -20.14
C TYR A 111 -21.06 -37.95 -19.88
N GLN A 112 -20.45 -38.87 -20.63
CA GLN A 112 -20.68 -40.31 -20.46
C GLN A 112 -20.12 -40.83 -19.14
N GLU A 113 -18.96 -40.35 -18.71
CA GLU A 113 -18.38 -40.75 -17.43
C GLU A 113 -19.23 -40.26 -16.26
N PHE A 114 -19.71 -39.01 -16.31
CA PHE A 114 -20.59 -38.47 -15.29
C PHE A 114 -21.86 -39.32 -15.10
N GLN A 115 -22.48 -39.75 -16.21
CA GLN A 115 -23.67 -40.61 -16.18
C GLN A 115 -23.38 -42.04 -15.69
N ARG A 116 -22.16 -42.55 -15.91
CA ARG A 116 -21.76 -43.91 -15.49
C ARG A 116 -21.26 -43.99 -14.06
N ASN A 117 -20.76 -42.88 -13.50
CA ASN A 117 -20.15 -42.85 -12.18
C ASN A 117 -21.18 -42.62 -11.06
N GLU A 118 -21.85 -43.70 -10.64
CA GLU A 118 -22.84 -43.67 -9.55
C GLU A 118 -22.26 -43.14 -8.22
N LYS A 119 -20.98 -43.42 -7.93
CA LYS A 119 -20.31 -42.93 -6.72
C LYS A 119 -20.13 -41.42 -6.74
N GLY A 120 -19.71 -40.87 -7.88
CA GLY A 120 -19.60 -39.42 -8.07
C GLY A 120 -20.95 -38.71 -7.97
N LEU A 121 -22.02 -39.31 -8.52
CA LEU A 121 -23.38 -38.78 -8.38
C LEU A 121 -23.85 -38.78 -6.92
N TYR A 122 -23.53 -39.82 -6.16
CA TYR A 122 -23.84 -39.88 -4.73
C TYR A 122 -23.12 -38.78 -3.93
N GLU A 123 -21.81 -38.59 -4.16
CA GLU A 123 -21.02 -37.54 -3.52
C GLU A 123 -21.54 -36.13 -3.85
N LEU A 124 -21.95 -35.91 -5.11
CA LEU A 124 -22.58 -34.66 -5.55
C LEU A 124 -23.93 -34.41 -4.83
N ASN A 125 -24.79 -35.43 -4.75
CA ASN A 125 -26.06 -35.34 -4.02
C ASN A 125 -25.82 -35.00 -2.54
N MET A 126 -24.82 -35.62 -1.91
CA MET A 126 -24.47 -35.35 -0.51
C MET A 126 -23.96 -33.92 -0.29
N ALA A 127 -23.10 -33.43 -1.18
CA ALA A 127 -22.63 -32.05 -1.11
C ALA A 127 -23.79 -31.04 -1.24
N MET A 128 -24.75 -31.30 -2.13
CA MET A 128 -25.95 -30.46 -2.29
C MET A 128 -26.90 -30.52 -1.08
N HIS A 129 -27.09 -31.69 -0.46
CA HIS A 129 -27.87 -31.82 0.78
C HIS A 129 -27.20 -31.09 1.95
N ASN A 130 -25.87 -31.11 2.03
CA ASN A 130 -25.11 -30.34 3.02
C ASN A 130 -25.31 -28.84 2.83
N ILE A 131 -25.31 -28.35 1.58
CA ILE A 131 -25.62 -26.94 1.26
C ILE A 131 -27.04 -26.59 1.68
N SER A 132 -28.04 -27.40 1.33
CA SER A 132 -29.43 -27.16 1.71
C SER A 132 -29.60 -27.09 3.24
N SER A 133 -28.90 -27.97 3.96
CA SER A 133 -28.87 -27.98 5.43
C SER A 133 -28.19 -26.72 5.99
N ALA A 134 -27.07 -26.29 5.39
CA ALA A 134 -26.37 -25.07 5.77
C ALA A 134 -27.24 -23.83 5.56
N ILE A 135 -27.93 -23.70 4.42
CA ILE A 135 -28.84 -22.57 4.13
C ILE A 135 -29.94 -22.48 5.21
N SER A 136 -30.46 -23.63 5.63
CA SER A 136 -31.49 -23.71 6.68
C SER A 136 -30.99 -23.22 8.04
N GLN A 137 -29.72 -23.43 8.39
CA GLN A 137 -29.11 -22.92 9.63
C GLN A 137 -29.06 -21.38 9.66
N TYR A 138 -28.86 -20.76 8.49
CA TYR A 138 -28.83 -19.31 8.32
C TYR A 138 -30.22 -18.70 8.06
N GLY A 139 -31.31 -19.46 8.20
CA GLY A 139 -32.68 -19.01 7.94
C GLY A 139 -33.10 -17.71 8.66
N ARG A 140 -32.49 -17.39 9.81
CA ARG A 140 -32.74 -16.14 10.57
C ARG A 140 -32.15 -14.87 9.93
N LEU A 141 -31.19 -15.01 9.02
CA LEU A 141 -30.55 -13.90 8.31
C LEU A 141 -31.39 -13.40 7.12
N TYR A 142 -32.41 -14.16 6.73
CA TYR A 142 -33.26 -13.89 5.58
C TYR A 142 -34.62 -13.34 6.01
N ALA A 143 -35.17 -12.43 5.22
CA ALA A 143 -36.49 -11.86 5.47
C ALA A 143 -37.63 -12.81 5.05
N SER A 144 -37.41 -13.69 4.07
CA SER A 144 -38.33 -14.76 3.69
C SER A 144 -37.56 -16.00 3.25
N PHE A 145 -38.08 -17.17 3.60
CA PHE A 145 -37.53 -18.48 3.24
C PHE A 145 -38.40 -19.24 2.22
N ASP A 146 -39.29 -18.53 1.50
CA ASP A 146 -40.22 -19.17 0.55
C ASP A 146 -39.57 -19.49 -0.81
N ARG A 147 -38.56 -18.71 -1.21
CA ARG A 147 -37.92 -18.78 -2.53
C ARG A 147 -36.40 -18.88 -2.39
N ILE A 148 -35.75 -19.53 -3.35
CA ILE A 148 -34.30 -19.56 -3.46
C ILE A 148 -33.87 -19.19 -4.89
N HIS A 149 -32.82 -18.39 -4.99
CA HIS A 149 -32.21 -18.00 -6.26
C HIS A 149 -30.92 -18.76 -6.49
N ILE A 150 -30.82 -19.45 -7.62
CA ILE A 150 -29.63 -20.16 -8.07
C ILE A 150 -29.02 -19.36 -9.22
N SER A 151 -27.80 -18.87 -9.02
CA SER A 151 -27.01 -18.20 -10.06
C SER A 151 -25.93 -19.17 -10.56
N VAL A 152 -26.15 -19.76 -11.74
CA VAL A 152 -25.22 -20.68 -12.39
C VAL A 152 -24.23 -19.87 -13.21
N ILE A 153 -22.93 -20.07 -12.98
CA ILE A 153 -21.86 -19.32 -13.63
C ILE A 153 -20.92 -20.30 -14.32
N THR A 154 -20.69 -20.12 -15.61
CA THR A 154 -19.79 -20.96 -16.40
C THR A 154 -19.10 -20.16 -17.49
N ARG A 155 -17.91 -20.61 -17.91
CA ARG A 155 -17.23 -20.09 -19.08
C ARG A 155 -17.66 -20.87 -20.32
N VAL A 156 -17.95 -20.14 -21.40
CA VAL A 156 -18.47 -20.72 -22.65
C VAL A 156 -17.45 -21.69 -23.27
N ASP A 157 -16.17 -21.45 -23.07
CA ASP A 157 -15.07 -22.26 -23.63
C ASP A 157 -14.52 -23.33 -22.67
N ASP A 158 -15.23 -23.65 -21.59
CA ASP A 158 -14.87 -24.71 -20.64
C ASP A 158 -15.55 -26.04 -21.03
N PRO A 159 -14.81 -27.16 -21.21
CA PRO A 159 -15.42 -28.46 -21.52
C PRO A 159 -16.45 -28.97 -20.50
N LEU A 160 -16.37 -28.57 -19.22
CA LEU A 160 -17.28 -29.02 -18.17
C LEU A 160 -18.69 -28.43 -18.31
N ASN A 161 -18.89 -27.40 -19.14
CA ASN A 161 -20.20 -26.78 -19.34
C ASN A 161 -21.26 -27.72 -19.94
N VAL A 162 -20.86 -28.90 -20.47
CA VAL A 162 -21.79 -29.96 -20.90
C VAL A 162 -22.67 -30.45 -19.74
N LEU A 163 -22.18 -30.36 -18.50
CA LEU A 163 -22.88 -30.84 -17.29
C LEU A 163 -23.79 -29.77 -16.65
N VAL A 164 -23.87 -28.57 -17.23
CA VAL A 164 -24.69 -27.47 -16.73
C VAL A 164 -26.16 -27.88 -16.54
N PRO A 165 -26.82 -28.57 -17.49
CA PRO A 165 -28.21 -29.00 -17.32
C PRO A 165 -28.39 -29.97 -16.14
N GLU A 166 -27.57 -31.02 -16.07
CA GLU A 166 -27.67 -32.08 -15.06
C GLU A 166 -27.48 -31.53 -13.65
N ILE A 167 -26.42 -30.74 -13.45
CA ILE A 167 -26.09 -30.19 -12.13
C ILE A 167 -27.15 -29.17 -11.69
N THR A 168 -27.64 -28.33 -12.61
CA THR A 168 -28.69 -27.35 -12.31
C THR A 168 -30.01 -28.03 -11.95
N LEU A 169 -30.40 -29.06 -12.72
CA LEU A 169 -31.62 -29.84 -12.45
C LEU A 169 -31.54 -30.60 -11.14
N LEU A 170 -30.39 -31.19 -10.82
CA LEU A 170 -30.16 -31.86 -9.55
C LEU A 170 -30.27 -30.88 -8.37
N ALA A 171 -29.60 -29.73 -8.46
CA ALA A 171 -29.67 -28.68 -7.45
C ALA A 171 -31.12 -28.19 -7.26
N GLY A 172 -31.83 -27.94 -8.36
CA GLY A 172 -33.23 -27.55 -8.33
C GLY A 172 -34.13 -28.60 -7.69
N ALA A 173 -33.94 -29.88 -8.01
CA ALA A 173 -34.71 -30.98 -7.43
C ALA A 173 -34.49 -31.10 -5.91
N ILE A 174 -33.24 -31.07 -5.44
CA ILE A 174 -32.93 -31.14 -3.99
C ILE A 174 -33.49 -29.92 -3.26
N LEU A 175 -33.30 -28.72 -3.80
CA LEU A 175 -33.75 -27.48 -3.16
C LEU A 175 -35.29 -27.36 -3.18
N SER A 176 -35.97 -27.87 -4.20
CA SER A 176 -37.44 -27.89 -4.25
C SER A 176 -38.09 -28.70 -3.12
N GLN A 177 -37.34 -29.60 -2.46
CA GLN A 177 -37.81 -30.30 -1.26
C GLN A 177 -37.91 -29.36 -0.05
N SER A 178 -37.07 -28.32 -0.01
CA SER A 178 -36.96 -27.37 1.10
C SER A 178 -37.65 -26.03 0.83
N PHE A 179 -37.80 -25.63 -0.44
CA PHE A 179 -38.31 -24.32 -0.87
C PHE A 179 -39.53 -24.44 -1.79
N LYS A 180 -40.46 -23.47 -1.72
CA LYS A 180 -41.68 -23.47 -2.56
C LYS A 180 -41.41 -23.09 -4.01
N SER A 181 -40.39 -22.28 -4.26
CA SER A 181 -40.03 -21.83 -5.62
C SER A 181 -38.51 -21.71 -5.73
N VAL A 182 -37.97 -22.30 -6.79
CA VAL A 182 -36.56 -22.24 -7.16
C VAL A 182 -36.48 -21.44 -8.46
N GLN A 183 -35.70 -20.37 -8.46
CA GLN A 183 -35.44 -19.56 -9.66
C GLN A 183 -33.97 -19.72 -10.06
N SER A 184 -33.73 -20.12 -11.31
CA SER A 184 -32.40 -20.37 -11.85
C SER A 184 -32.06 -19.36 -12.94
N ASP A 185 -30.92 -18.68 -12.80
CA ASP A 185 -30.35 -17.81 -13.83
C ASP A 185 -28.99 -18.37 -14.28
N LEU A 186 -28.66 -18.20 -15.56
CA LEU A 186 -27.36 -18.60 -16.11
C LEU A 186 -26.53 -17.37 -16.49
N TYR A 187 -25.27 -17.34 -16.07
CA TYR A 187 -24.26 -16.36 -16.48
C TYR A 187 -23.18 -17.07 -17.27
N ALA A 188 -23.18 -16.84 -18.58
CA ALA A 188 -22.23 -17.39 -19.53
C ALA A 188 -21.15 -16.33 -19.83
N LEU A 189 -19.92 -16.64 -19.43
CA LEU A 189 -18.76 -15.75 -19.58
C LEU A 189 -17.99 -16.07 -20.87
N ILE A 190 -17.72 -15.06 -21.68
CA ILE A 190 -17.02 -15.13 -22.95
C ILE A 190 -15.68 -14.38 -22.84
N SER A 191 -14.58 -15.08 -23.12
CA SER A 191 -13.26 -14.47 -23.29
C SER A 191 -12.89 -14.50 -24.78
N GLU A 192 -12.86 -13.34 -25.42
CA GLU A 192 -12.48 -13.23 -26.83
C GLU A 192 -10.97 -13.12 -27.05
N ARG A 193 -10.17 -12.84 -26.01
CA ARG A 193 -8.68 -12.81 -26.11
C ARG A 193 -8.06 -14.20 -26.18
N GLU A 194 -8.64 -15.19 -25.50
CA GLU A 194 -8.11 -16.57 -25.41
C GLU A 194 -8.67 -17.52 -26.47
N SER A 195 -9.37 -17.01 -27.48
CA SER A 195 -10.08 -17.83 -28.46
C SER A 195 -9.14 -18.48 -29.48
N VAL A 196 -8.47 -19.56 -29.06
CA VAL A 196 -7.80 -20.54 -29.94
C VAL A 196 -8.89 -21.34 -30.67
N GLY A 197 -8.70 -21.72 -31.94
CA GLY A 197 -9.76 -22.32 -32.76
C GLY A 197 -10.60 -23.42 -32.08
N TYR A 198 -9.97 -24.29 -31.27
CA TYR A 198 -10.66 -25.34 -30.51
C TYR A 198 -11.57 -24.78 -29.40
N SER A 199 -11.13 -23.76 -28.64
CA SER A 199 -11.93 -23.15 -27.58
C SER A 199 -13.14 -22.40 -28.15
N SER A 200 -13.00 -21.78 -29.32
CA SER A 200 -14.13 -21.22 -30.09
C SER A 200 -15.13 -22.29 -30.55
N GLY A 201 -14.64 -23.46 -30.97
CA GLY A 201 -15.49 -24.60 -31.34
C GLY A 201 -16.28 -25.16 -30.15
N VAL A 202 -15.63 -25.33 -28.99
CA VAL A 202 -16.28 -25.71 -27.73
C VAL A 202 -17.33 -24.68 -27.31
N GLY A 203 -17.00 -23.40 -27.41
CA GLY A 203 -17.91 -22.31 -27.10
C GLY A 203 -19.16 -22.29 -27.96
N MET A 204 -19.00 -22.48 -29.27
CA MET A 204 -20.12 -22.58 -30.19
C MET A 204 -20.99 -23.80 -29.86
N ALA A 205 -20.37 -24.94 -29.55
CA ALA A 205 -21.10 -26.15 -29.16
C ALA A 205 -21.99 -25.94 -27.93
N PHE A 206 -21.47 -25.24 -26.91
CA PHE A 206 -22.26 -24.87 -25.73
C PHE A 206 -23.39 -23.88 -26.05
N LEU A 207 -23.15 -22.86 -26.88
CA LEU A 207 -24.21 -21.91 -27.28
C LEU A 207 -25.37 -22.62 -28.01
N ARG A 208 -25.09 -23.64 -28.83
CA ARG A 208 -26.13 -24.47 -29.47
C ARG A 208 -26.90 -25.33 -28.47
N GLU A 209 -26.21 -25.90 -27.49
CA GLU A 209 -26.86 -26.64 -26.40
C GLU A 209 -27.75 -25.70 -25.59
N LEU A 210 -27.29 -24.47 -25.33
CA LEU A 210 -28.03 -23.46 -24.58
C LEU A 210 -29.33 -23.05 -25.29
N ASP A 211 -29.29 -22.85 -26.61
CA ASP A 211 -30.50 -22.62 -27.42
C ASP A 211 -31.50 -23.78 -27.31
N HIS A 212 -31.01 -25.03 -27.26
CA HIS A 212 -31.87 -26.20 -27.07
C HIS A 212 -32.48 -26.24 -25.67
N ILE A 213 -31.70 -25.92 -24.64
CA ILE A 213 -32.11 -25.93 -23.23
C ILE A 213 -33.11 -24.81 -22.92
N GLN A 214 -33.06 -23.70 -23.65
CA GLN A 214 -33.97 -22.57 -23.49
C GLN A 214 -35.20 -22.61 -24.38
N ASP A 215 -35.37 -23.67 -25.18
CA ASP A 215 -36.59 -23.89 -25.94
C ASP A 215 -37.79 -24.12 -24.99
N PRO A 216 -38.94 -23.46 -25.20
CA PRO A 216 -40.15 -23.69 -24.40
C PRO A 216 -40.62 -25.15 -24.33
N SER A 217 -40.24 -25.98 -25.32
CA SER A 217 -40.58 -27.40 -25.40
C SER A 217 -39.55 -28.32 -24.72
N TYR A 218 -38.47 -27.78 -24.14
CA TYR A 218 -37.41 -28.57 -23.52
C TYR A 218 -37.93 -29.38 -22.32
N SER A 219 -37.73 -30.70 -22.38
CA SER A 219 -38.04 -31.63 -21.30
C SER A 219 -36.85 -32.56 -21.07
N TYR A 220 -36.57 -32.85 -19.81
CA TYR A 220 -35.44 -33.70 -19.44
C TYR A 220 -35.86 -34.74 -18.40
N THR A 221 -35.32 -35.96 -18.52
CA THR A 221 -35.54 -37.02 -17.54
C THR A 221 -34.27 -37.86 -17.47
N ALA A 222 -33.61 -37.87 -16.31
CA ALA A 222 -32.46 -38.73 -16.05
C ALA A 222 -32.38 -39.12 -14.57
N ASN A 223 -31.72 -40.24 -14.29
CA ASN A 223 -31.53 -40.79 -12.94
C ASN A 223 -30.38 -40.09 -12.21
N LEU A 224 -30.59 -38.82 -11.83
CA LEU A 224 -29.55 -37.99 -11.22
C LEU A 224 -29.54 -38.03 -9.68
N HIS A 225 -30.69 -38.30 -9.06
CA HIS A 225 -30.81 -38.25 -7.60
C HIS A 225 -30.52 -39.63 -7.00
N VAL A 226 -29.43 -39.76 -6.26
CA VAL A 226 -29.00 -41.02 -5.64
C VAL A 226 -29.10 -40.89 -4.12
N THR A 227 -29.86 -41.77 -3.47
CA THR A 227 -30.04 -41.76 -2.01
C THR A 227 -28.88 -42.43 -1.26
N GLU A 228 -28.81 -42.26 0.08
CA GLU A 228 -27.85 -42.95 0.97
C GLU A 228 -27.89 -44.48 0.84
N GLU A 229 -29.04 -45.03 0.42
CA GLU A 229 -29.24 -46.47 0.19
C GLU A 229 -28.84 -46.93 -1.23
N GLY A 230 -28.34 -46.01 -2.07
CA GLY A 230 -27.91 -46.30 -3.44
C GLY A 230 -29.07 -46.42 -4.45
N LEU A 231 -30.27 -45.98 -4.09
CA LEU A 231 -31.41 -45.97 -5.01
C LEU A 231 -31.35 -44.73 -5.91
N SER A 232 -31.43 -44.93 -7.22
CA SER A 232 -31.48 -43.85 -8.20
C SER A 232 -32.92 -43.45 -8.53
N ILE A 233 -33.23 -42.18 -8.29
CA ILE A 233 -34.54 -41.57 -8.52
C ILE A 233 -34.43 -40.68 -9.76
N PRO A 234 -35.35 -40.82 -10.74
CA PRO A 234 -35.37 -39.95 -11.91
C PRO A 234 -35.76 -38.52 -11.53
N VAL A 235 -34.94 -37.56 -11.96
CA VAL A 235 -35.28 -36.14 -11.93
C VAL A 235 -36.03 -35.81 -13.22
N HIS A 236 -37.26 -35.34 -13.08
CA HIS A 236 -38.14 -34.99 -14.20
C HIS A 236 -38.27 -33.47 -14.34
N HIS A 237 -37.93 -32.93 -15.51
CA HIS A 237 -38.18 -31.54 -15.87
C HIS A 237 -39.36 -31.46 -16.85
N SER A 238 -40.38 -30.68 -16.45
CA SER A 238 -41.57 -30.45 -17.30
C SER A 238 -41.24 -29.50 -18.46
N PRO A 239 -41.96 -29.60 -19.60
CA PRO A 239 -41.67 -28.80 -20.80
C PRO A 239 -41.66 -27.30 -20.50
N SER A 240 -40.46 -26.73 -20.38
CA SER A 240 -40.22 -25.32 -20.07
C SER A 240 -38.72 -25.00 -20.19
N PRO A 241 -38.35 -23.73 -20.44
CA PRO A 241 -36.94 -23.30 -20.43
C PRO A 241 -36.30 -23.60 -19.06
N LEU A 242 -35.04 -24.04 -19.05
CA LEU A 242 -34.35 -24.40 -17.80
C LEU A 242 -33.97 -23.18 -16.94
N PHE A 243 -33.62 -22.07 -17.57
CA PHE A 243 -33.24 -20.84 -16.88
C PHE A 243 -34.26 -19.74 -17.13
N ASP A 244 -34.51 -18.92 -16.10
CA ASP A 244 -35.43 -17.79 -16.19
C ASP A 244 -34.86 -16.69 -17.09
N LEU A 245 -33.57 -16.35 -16.89
CA LEU A 245 -32.79 -15.46 -17.76
C LEU A 245 -31.37 -16.02 -17.99
N VAL A 246 -30.83 -15.71 -19.17
CA VAL A 246 -29.46 -16.05 -19.55
C VAL A 246 -28.69 -14.76 -19.84
N TYR A 247 -27.65 -14.54 -19.06
CA TYR A 247 -26.74 -13.41 -19.17
C TYR A 247 -25.49 -13.83 -19.94
N MET A 248 -25.25 -13.20 -21.08
CA MET A 248 -24.02 -13.33 -21.88
C MET A 248 -23.14 -12.12 -21.61
N LEU A 249 -21.97 -12.35 -21.01
CA LEU A 249 -21.02 -11.30 -20.63
C LEU A 249 -19.66 -11.58 -21.28
N SER A 250 -19.08 -10.58 -21.92
CA SER A 250 -17.80 -10.65 -22.63
C SER A 250 -16.79 -9.68 -22.05
N ASP A 251 -15.50 -10.01 -22.19
CA ASP A 251 -14.37 -9.11 -21.94
C ASP A 251 -14.33 -7.85 -22.83
N LYS A 252 -15.15 -7.81 -23.89
CA LYS A 252 -15.26 -6.66 -24.81
C LYS A 252 -16.61 -5.97 -24.72
N ASN A 253 -16.56 -4.64 -24.77
CA ASN A 253 -17.73 -3.77 -24.85
C ASN A 253 -18.30 -3.77 -26.29
N GLU A 254 -19.50 -3.22 -26.48
CA GLU A 254 -20.11 -3.00 -27.82
C GLU A 254 -19.15 -2.31 -28.81
N LEU A 255 -18.32 -1.38 -28.34
CA LEU A 255 -17.33 -0.64 -29.14
C LEU A 255 -16.07 -1.47 -29.51
N GLY A 256 -15.96 -2.71 -29.04
CA GLY A 256 -14.82 -3.60 -29.28
C GLY A 256 -13.54 -3.20 -28.54
N MET A 257 -13.60 -2.24 -27.61
CA MET A 257 -12.52 -1.96 -26.69
C MET A 257 -12.40 -3.10 -25.67
N THR A 258 -11.18 -3.39 -25.23
CA THR A 258 -10.93 -4.29 -24.09
C THR A 258 -10.65 -3.40 -22.89
N LEU A 259 -11.46 -3.50 -21.85
CA LEU A 259 -11.18 -2.82 -20.58
C LEU A 259 -9.95 -3.47 -19.92
N ASP A 260 -9.12 -2.66 -19.25
CA ASP A 260 -7.86 -3.11 -18.62
C ASP A 260 -8.05 -4.15 -17.50
N HIS A 261 -9.29 -4.44 -17.11
CA HIS A 261 -9.71 -5.47 -16.15
C HIS A 261 -10.54 -6.56 -16.84
N GLU A 262 -9.89 -7.66 -17.24
CA GLU A 262 -10.35 -8.70 -18.18
C GLU A 262 -11.80 -9.17 -18.01
N LEU A 263 -12.17 -9.67 -16.84
CA LEU A 263 -13.52 -10.18 -16.51
C LEU A 263 -14.06 -9.63 -15.19
N GLN A 264 -13.33 -8.74 -14.53
CA GLN A 264 -13.67 -8.24 -13.21
C GLN A 264 -15.01 -7.50 -13.21
N ASN A 265 -15.28 -6.72 -14.26
CA ASN A 265 -16.56 -6.03 -14.40
C ASN A 265 -17.73 -7.01 -14.62
N CYS A 266 -17.49 -8.14 -15.29
CA CYS A 266 -18.49 -9.21 -15.44
C CYS A 266 -18.87 -9.78 -14.07
N TYR A 267 -17.90 -9.97 -13.17
CA TYR A 267 -18.14 -10.45 -11.81
C TYR A 267 -18.92 -9.43 -10.97
N GLU A 268 -18.62 -8.13 -11.13
CA GLU A 268 -19.39 -7.06 -10.48
C GLU A 268 -20.84 -7.04 -10.98
N ILE A 269 -21.06 -7.16 -12.29
CA ILE A 269 -22.39 -7.30 -12.88
C ILE A 269 -23.17 -8.45 -12.23
N ILE A 270 -22.58 -9.64 -12.11
CA ILE A 270 -23.23 -10.81 -11.52
C ILE A 270 -23.70 -10.51 -10.08
N SER A 271 -22.84 -9.90 -9.27
CA SER A 271 -23.19 -9.50 -7.90
C SER A 271 -24.33 -8.49 -7.86
N HIS A 272 -24.28 -7.47 -8.72
CA HIS A 272 -25.31 -6.41 -8.78
C HIS A 272 -26.66 -6.90 -9.30
N VAL A 273 -26.67 -7.76 -10.32
CA VAL A 273 -27.90 -8.36 -10.85
C VAL A 273 -28.55 -9.26 -9.80
N SER A 274 -27.74 -10.05 -9.08
CA SER A 274 -28.25 -10.89 -7.99
C SER A 274 -28.87 -10.05 -6.86
N LEU A 275 -28.21 -8.95 -6.49
CA LEU A 275 -28.74 -8.00 -5.50
C LEU A 275 -30.05 -7.33 -5.97
N LEU A 276 -30.10 -6.90 -7.25
CA LEU A 276 -31.28 -6.29 -7.86
C LEU A 276 -32.51 -7.23 -7.80
N LYS A 277 -32.31 -8.52 -8.07
CA LYS A 277 -33.37 -9.55 -8.04
C LYS A 277 -33.81 -9.93 -6.63
N ASN A 278 -32.89 -9.91 -5.67
CA ASN A 278 -33.09 -10.48 -4.33
C ASN A 278 -33.43 -9.44 -3.26
N ARG A 279 -33.85 -8.22 -3.61
CA ARG A 279 -34.10 -7.14 -2.65
C ARG A 279 -35.58 -7.03 -2.26
N LYS A 280 -35.84 -6.60 -1.02
CA LYS A 280 -37.19 -6.22 -0.56
C LYS A 280 -37.54 -4.81 -1.09
N PRO A 281 -38.62 -4.63 -1.87
CA PRO A 281 -39.11 -3.30 -2.17
C PRO A 281 -39.58 -2.64 -0.86
N ARG A 282 -39.12 -1.42 -0.58
CA ARG A 282 -39.66 -0.60 0.53
C ARG A 282 -40.91 0.10 0.02
N ASP A 283 -42.02 -0.03 0.76
CA ASP A 283 -43.32 0.59 0.46
C ASP A 283 -43.35 2.14 0.59
N GLN A 284 -42.22 2.81 0.91
CA GLN A 284 -42.24 4.21 1.39
C GLN A 284 -41.59 5.28 0.49
N VAL A 285 -41.12 4.98 -0.72
CA VAL A 285 -40.70 6.05 -1.66
C VAL A 285 -41.60 6.03 -2.90
N TYR A 286 -42.86 6.40 -2.69
CA TYR A 286 -43.80 6.78 -3.75
C TYR A 286 -43.41 8.15 -4.32
N SER A 287 -42.29 8.21 -5.05
CA SER A 287 -42.12 9.21 -6.11
C SER A 287 -42.57 8.54 -7.40
N ALA A 288 -43.57 9.10 -8.08
CA ALA A 288 -44.32 8.51 -9.20
C ALA A 288 -43.48 8.06 -10.42
N ASN A 289 -42.16 8.29 -10.42
CA ASN A 289 -41.23 7.93 -11.50
C ASN A 289 -40.24 6.80 -11.15
N ASN A 290 -40.23 6.26 -9.91
CA ASN A 290 -39.30 5.18 -9.55
C ASN A 290 -39.88 3.81 -9.88
N ALA A 291 -39.46 3.26 -11.02
CA ALA A 291 -39.87 1.92 -11.42
C ALA A 291 -38.98 0.87 -10.75
N SER A 292 -39.41 0.30 -9.62
CA SER A 292 -38.73 -0.82 -8.96
C SER A 292 -38.53 -1.98 -9.95
N TYR A 293 -37.35 -2.63 -9.94
CA TYR A 293 -37.09 -3.77 -10.82
C TYR A 293 -38.16 -4.85 -10.65
N ASN A 294 -38.71 -5.32 -11.77
CA ASN A 294 -39.63 -6.45 -11.79
C ASN A 294 -39.17 -7.43 -12.86
N ASN A 295 -38.64 -8.57 -12.42
CA ASN A 295 -38.12 -9.63 -13.27
C ASN A 295 -39.17 -10.13 -14.28
N THR A 296 -40.44 -10.26 -13.87
CA THR A 296 -41.51 -10.74 -14.77
C THR A 296 -41.83 -9.75 -15.88
N SER A 297 -41.82 -8.45 -15.59
CA SER A 297 -42.00 -7.41 -16.60
C SER A 297 -40.80 -7.34 -17.55
N PHE A 298 -39.59 -7.46 -17.01
CA PHE A 298 -38.38 -7.51 -17.82
C PHE A 298 -38.41 -8.69 -18.79
N LYS A 299 -38.70 -9.90 -18.29
CA LYS A 299 -38.83 -11.12 -19.10
C LYS A 299 -39.87 -10.98 -20.22
N ASN A 300 -41.05 -10.45 -19.92
CA ASN A 300 -42.09 -10.27 -20.92
C ASN A 300 -41.68 -9.28 -22.03
N ASN A 301 -40.90 -8.25 -21.69
CA ASN A 301 -40.41 -7.27 -22.65
C ASN A 301 -39.25 -7.80 -23.52
N LEU A 302 -38.62 -8.91 -23.12
CA LEU A 302 -37.54 -9.57 -23.87
C LEU A 302 -38.05 -10.62 -24.88
N MET A 303 -39.33 -10.98 -24.82
CA MET A 303 -39.89 -11.97 -25.74
C MET A 303 -40.03 -11.36 -27.14
N ALA A 304 -39.41 -11.99 -28.13
CA ALA A 304 -39.54 -11.58 -29.52
C ALA A 304 -40.95 -11.90 -30.06
N GLU A 305 -41.36 -11.27 -31.17
CA GLU A 305 -42.61 -11.59 -31.89
C GLU A 305 -42.72 -13.08 -32.26
N SER A 306 -41.56 -13.76 -32.40
CA SER A 306 -41.44 -15.21 -32.65
C SER A 306 -41.74 -16.10 -31.43
N GLY A 307 -41.96 -15.53 -30.25
CA GLY A 307 -42.17 -16.26 -28.99
C GLY A 307 -40.90 -16.81 -28.35
N ARG A 308 -39.73 -16.59 -28.98
CA ARG A 308 -38.42 -16.94 -28.42
C ARG A 308 -38.02 -15.96 -27.32
N GLN A 309 -37.40 -16.48 -26.27
CA GLN A 309 -36.83 -15.66 -25.19
C GLN A 309 -35.44 -15.18 -25.63
N GLY A 310 -35.26 -13.86 -25.71
CA GLY A 310 -33.95 -13.28 -26.00
C GLY A 310 -33.00 -13.38 -24.81
N TYR A 311 -31.70 -13.39 -25.11
CA TYR A 311 -30.64 -13.30 -24.11
C TYR A 311 -30.45 -11.88 -23.60
N VAL A 312 -29.76 -11.79 -22.47
CA VAL A 312 -29.50 -10.56 -21.74
C VAL A 312 -28.00 -10.34 -21.66
N SER A 313 -27.57 -9.10 -21.67
CA SER A 313 -26.24 -8.66 -21.35
C SER A 313 -26.33 -7.42 -20.47
N ALA A 314 -25.20 -7.02 -19.91
CA ALA A 314 -25.16 -5.87 -19.02
C ALA A 314 -23.88 -5.06 -19.21
N GLY A 315 -23.97 -3.78 -18.89
CA GLY A 315 -22.85 -2.86 -18.76
C GLY A 315 -22.83 -2.34 -17.33
N PHE A 316 -21.63 -2.21 -16.76
CA PHE A 316 -21.47 -1.70 -15.41
C PHE A 316 -20.40 -0.62 -15.39
N SER A 317 -20.71 0.47 -14.70
CA SER A 317 -19.77 1.53 -14.39
C SER A 317 -19.93 1.95 -12.93
N LYS A 318 -18.82 2.34 -12.31
CA LYS A 318 -18.83 2.94 -10.98
C LYS A 318 -17.97 4.17 -10.98
N VAL A 319 -18.46 5.20 -10.33
CA VAL A 319 -17.68 6.38 -9.96
C VAL A 319 -17.65 6.40 -8.45
N LYS A 320 -16.48 6.14 -7.88
CA LYS A 320 -16.25 6.16 -6.44
C LYS A 320 -15.15 7.11 -6.06
N ARG A 321 -15.21 7.60 -4.83
CA ARG A 321 -14.08 8.28 -4.21
C ARG A 321 -12.86 7.34 -4.20
N PRO A 322 -11.69 7.78 -4.70
CA PRO A 322 -10.51 6.95 -4.79
C PRO A 322 -9.79 6.87 -3.43
N HIS A 323 -10.33 6.09 -2.49
CA HIS A 323 -9.84 6.02 -1.11
C HIS A 323 -8.39 5.54 -1.00
N GLU A 324 -7.99 4.58 -1.82
CA GLU A 324 -6.62 4.05 -1.86
C GLU A 324 -5.58 5.12 -2.24
N PRO A 325 -5.69 5.81 -3.40
CA PRO A 325 -4.81 6.95 -3.72
C PRO A 325 -4.80 8.03 -2.65
N ILE A 326 -5.96 8.39 -2.10
CA ILE A 326 -6.07 9.44 -1.08
C ILE A 326 -5.25 9.08 0.16
N ALA A 327 -5.38 7.86 0.67
CA ALA A 327 -4.66 7.42 1.86
C ALA A 327 -3.14 7.47 1.68
N LEU A 328 -2.64 7.09 0.50
CA LEU A 328 -1.21 7.11 0.18
C LEU A 328 -0.69 8.53 -0.03
N THR A 329 -1.46 9.40 -0.71
CA THR A 329 -1.13 10.81 -0.90
C THR A 329 -1.07 11.55 0.43
N VAL A 330 -2.04 11.34 1.32
CA VAL A 330 -2.04 11.93 2.67
C VAL A 330 -0.84 11.47 3.48
N LEU A 331 -0.51 10.17 3.44
CA LEU A 331 0.68 9.64 4.10
C LEU A 331 1.97 10.29 3.58
N TYR A 332 2.07 10.49 2.25
CA TYR A 332 3.20 11.17 1.63
C TYR A 332 3.32 12.63 2.08
N HIS A 333 2.24 13.43 1.99
CA HIS A 333 2.29 14.85 2.37
C HIS A 333 2.49 15.04 3.87
N PHE A 334 1.94 14.16 4.71
CA PHE A 334 2.22 14.17 6.14
C PHE A 334 3.72 13.95 6.41
N TYR A 335 4.33 12.94 5.79
CA TYR A 335 5.76 12.69 5.96
C TYR A 335 6.62 13.82 5.39
N HIS A 336 6.23 14.38 4.24
CA HIS A 336 6.88 15.55 3.66
C HIS A 336 6.85 16.75 4.62
N GLY A 337 5.67 17.09 5.15
CA GLY A 337 5.49 18.17 6.11
C GLY A 337 6.28 17.98 7.41
N LEU A 338 6.47 16.73 7.86
CA LEU A 338 7.36 16.42 8.98
C LEU A 338 8.83 16.64 8.63
N LEU A 339 9.28 16.21 7.45
CA LEU A 339 10.65 16.44 7.00
C LEU A 339 10.97 17.93 6.85
N ASP A 340 10.03 18.73 6.33
CA ASP A 340 10.22 20.18 6.21
C ASP A 340 10.37 20.85 7.58
N ARG A 341 9.58 20.42 8.57
CA ARG A 341 9.73 20.87 9.96
C ARG A 341 11.08 20.49 10.54
N MET A 342 11.58 19.28 10.23
CA MET A 342 12.91 18.86 10.65
C MET A 342 14.03 19.63 9.93
N LYS A 343 13.83 20.06 8.68
CA LYS A 343 14.80 20.84 7.88
C LYS A 343 14.72 22.35 8.13
N SER A 344 13.70 22.82 8.85
CA SER A 344 13.49 24.25 9.13
C SER A 344 14.67 24.85 9.90
N LYS A 345 15.18 26.01 9.46
CA LYS A 345 16.43 26.57 9.98
C LYS A 345 16.34 26.94 11.46
N THR A 346 17.35 26.52 12.22
CA THR A 346 17.57 26.94 13.61
C THR A 346 18.47 28.18 13.69
N SER A 347 18.22 29.05 14.68
CA SER A 347 18.90 30.34 14.85
C SER A 347 20.19 30.29 15.68
N LEU A 348 20.78 29.11 15.90
CA LEU A 348 21.92 28.95 16.79
C LEU A 348 23.20 29.55 16.20
N SER A 349 23.94 30.27 17.04
CA SER A 349 25.25 30.83 16.71
C SER A 349 26.32 29.74 16.63
N VAL A 350 27.45 30.03 15.98
CA VAL A 350 28.58 29.09 15.83
C VAL A 350 29.15 28.65 17.19
N SER A 351 29.16 29.53 18.19
CA SER A 351 29.64 29.21 19.55
C SER A 351 28.72 28.21 20.25
N GLU A 352 27.41 28.40 20.15
CA GLU A 352 26.41 27.48 20.74
C GLU A 352 26.45 26.10 20.04
N ARG A 353 26.72 26.07 18.73
CA ARG A 353 26.93 24.81 17.99
C ARG A 353 28.18 24.07 18.46
N LEU A 354 29.28 24.77 18.73
CA LEU A 354 30.50 24.17 19.29
C LEU A 354 30.25 23.59 20.68
N GLU A 355 29.51 24.31 21.52
CA GLU A 355 29.09 23.83 22.84
C GLU A 355 28.16 22.60 22.75
N PHE A 356 27.25 22.57 21.78
CA PHE A 356 26.36 21.43 21.52
C PHE A 356 27.12 20.13 21.26
N PHE A 357 28.24 20.18 20.54
CA PHE A 357 29.11 19.02 20.31
C PHE A 357 30.11 18.75 21.44
N GLY A 358 30.07 19.53 22.53
CA GLY A 358 31.04 19.44 23.63
C GLY A 358 32.42 20.04 23.30
N ALA A 359 32.58 20.62 22.10
CA ALA A 359 33.82 21.18 21.58
C ALA A 359 33.94 22.70 21.83
N GLY A 360 33.29 23.21 22.88
CA GLY A 360 33.44 24.60 23.30
C GLY A 360 34.89 24.95 23.67
N PRO A 361 35.33 26.20 23.46
CA PRO A 361 36.71 26.61 23.74
C PRO A 361 37.08 26.43 25.23
N ALA A 362 36.11 26.64 26.14
CA ALA A 362 36.30 26.45 27.58
C ALA A 362 36.46 24.97 27.97
N THR A 363 35.62 24.08 27.43
CA THR A 363 35.71 22.63 27.69
C THR A 363 36.99 22.03 27.12
N LEU A 364 37.37 22.41 25.90
CA LEU A 364 38.62 21.97 25.29
C LEU A 364 39.85 22.43 26.08
N SER A 365 39.83 23.66 26.60
CA SER A 365 40.93 24.17 27.44
C SER A 365 41.02 23.41 28.77
N ALA A 366 39.88 23.18 29.43
CA ALA A 366 39.83 22.43 30.68
C ALA A 366 40.30 20.97 30.51
N MET A 367 39.91 20.31 29.41
CA MET A 367 40.36 18.96 29.10
C MET A 367 41.87 18.91 28.84
N ALA A 368 42.42 19.88 28.09
CA ALA A 368 43.86 19.95 27.85
C ALA A 368 44.66 20.20 29.13
N GLU A 369 44.14 20.99 30.07
CA GLU A 369 44.75 21.22 31.39
C GLU A 369 44.73 19.99 32.28
N ALA A 370 43.66 19.20 32.26
CA ALA A 370 43.57 17.96 33.02
C ALA A 370 44.56 16.88 32.54
N VAL A 371 44.91 16.89 31.24
CA VAL A 371 45.83 15.92 30.63
C VAL A 371 47.28 16.16 31.06
N VAL A 372 47.71 17.42 31.22
CA VAL A 372 49.11 17.74 31.51
C VAL A 372 49.35 17.81 33.03
N PRO A 373 50.44 17.22 33.57
CA PRO A 373 50.81 17.38 34.99
C PRO A 373 51.09 18.86 35.35
N SER A 374 50.85 19.23 36.62
CA SER A 374 51.05 20.61 37.06
C SER A 374 52.52 21.03 37.07
N VAL A 375 52.75 22.33 36.88
CA VAL A 375 54.10 22.95 36.88
C VAL A 375 54.81 22.76 38.23
N ASP A 376 54.06 22.54 39.32
CA ASP A 376 54.60 22.29 40.66
C ASP A 376 55.46 21.01 40.74
N GLY A 377 55.20 20.02 39.87
CA GLY A 377 56.00 18.80 39.78
C GLY A 377 57.43 19.05 39.26
N LEU A 378 57.73 20.23 38.72
CA LEU A 378 59.10 20.60 38.30
C LEU A 378 60.04 20.78 39.50
N THR A 379 59.48 20.95 40.71
CA THR A 379 60.27 21.03 41.95
C THR A 379 60.97 19.70 42.27
N GLU A 380 60.40 18.57 41.85
CA GLU A 380 60.98 17.23 42.03
C GLU A 380 62.27 17.04 41.21
N MET A 381 62.45 17.80 40.13
CA MET A 381 63.68 17.79 39.32
C MET A 381 64.90 18.35 40.07
N GLN A 382 64.70 19.09 41.16
CA GLN A 382 65.80 19.55 42.01
C GLN A 382 66.57 18.39 42.67
N GLY A 383 65.97 17.20 42.77
CA GLY A 383 66.57 16.00 43.33
C GLY A 383 67.52 15.24 42.39
N LEU A 384 67.59 15.59 41.10
CA LEU A 384 68.32 14.83 40.06
C LEU A 384 69.80 15.26 39.88
N MET A 385 70.39 16.00 40.83
CA MET A 385 71.75 16.52 40.68
C MET A 385 72.79 15.40 40.57
N SER A 386 73.42 15.27 39.40
CA SER A 386 74.40 14.23 39.10
C SER A 386 75.85 14.73 39.15
N ASN A 387 76.12 16.03 38.91
CA ASN A 387 77.48 16.58 38.82
C ASN A 387 77.73 17.79 39.75
N ASN A 388 78.89 17.84 40.41
CA ASN A 388 79.36 18.99 41.19
C ASN A 388 80.13 19.98 40.30
N ILE A 389 79.42 20.91 39.63
CA ILE A 389 80.01 21.92 38.74
C ILE A 389 79.87 23.33 39.34
N SER A 390 80.89 24.19 39.18
CA SER A 390 80.87 25.57 39.66
C SER A 390 80.22 26.52 38.64
N TYR A 391 79.64 27.62 39.13
CA TYR A 391 79.00 28.64 38.28
C TYR A 391 79.97 29.24 37.25
N ALA A 392 81.26 29.37 37.60
CA ALA A 392 82.29 29.89 36.70
C ALA A 392 82.50 29.02 35.43
N ALA A 393 82.24 27.71 35.50
CA ALA A 393 82.39 26.79 34.38
C ALA A 393 81.23 26.88 33.37
N ILE A 394 80.01 27.12 33.86
CA ILE A 394 78.79 27.19 33.04
C ILE A 394 78.52 28.59 32.48
N ARG A 395 79.24 29.61 32.98
CA ARG A 395 78.99 31.02 32.67
C ARG A 395 79.09 31.32 31.16
N GLY A 396 80.11 30.80 30.47
CA GLY A 396 80.35 31.05 29.04
C GLY A 396 79.63 30.09 28.08
N MET A 397 78.88 29.12 28.61
CA MET A 397 78.18 28.10 27.83
C MET A 397 76.81 28.59 27.36
N SER A 398 76.26 27.94 26.34
CA SER A 398 74.83 28.06 26.01
C SER A 398 73.97 27.42 27.11
N MET A 399 72.69 27.81 27.19
CA MET A 399 71.74 27.20 28.13
C MET A 399 71.61 25.68 27.93
N PHE A 400 71.77 25.20 26.69
CA PHE A 400 71.77 23.77 26.36
C PHE A 400 72.99 23.03 26.92
N GLU A 401 74.19 23.55 26.67
CA GLU A 401 75.44 22.96 27.19
C GLU A 401 75.49 23.01 28.72
N ALA A 402 74.94 24.06 29.33
CA ALA A 402 74.83 24.19 30.77
C ALA A 402 73.82 23.21 31.38
N GLU A 403 72.71 22.91 30.70
CA GLU A 403 71.74 21.87 31.08
C GLU A 403 72.39 20.48 31.08
N GLU A 404 73.13 20.15 30.01
CA GLU A 404 73.83 18.87 29.86
C GLU A 404 74.97 18.71 30.87
N ALA A 405 75.72 19.79 31.15
CA ALA A 405 76.77 19.77 32.15
C ALA A 405 76.22 19.49 33.57
N VAL A 406 75.11 20.13 33.94
CA VAL A 406 74.55 20.06 35.31
C VAL A 406 73.77 18.77 35.56
N PHE A 407 72.99 18.28 34.59
CA PHE A 407 72.08 17.15 34.79
C PHE A 407 72.37 15.93 33.89
N GLY A 408 73.26 16.05 32.90
CA GLY A 408 73.46 15.03 31.87
C GLY A 408 72.18 14.76 31.08
N SER A 409 71.94 13.50 30.72
CA SER A 409 70.69 13.06 30.08
C SER A 409 69.50 12.90 31.04
N GLY A 410 69.72 13.02 32.37
CA GLY A 410 68.73 12.70 33.39
C GLY A 410 67.53 13.66 33.43
N ALA A 411 67.75 14.96 33.23
CA ALA A 411 66.67 15.94 33.24
C ALA A 411 65.74 15.81 32.03
N GLY A 412 66.31 15.52 30.85
CA GLY A 412 65.54 15.22 29.64
C GLY A 412 64.73 13.92 29.76
N ALA A 413 65.35 12.85 30.28
CA ALA A 413 64.66 11.58 30.51
C ALA A 413 63.51 11.70 31.52
N PHE A 414 63.73 12.41 32.63
CA PHE A 414 62.68 12.67 33.62
C PHE A 414 61.50 13.43 33.01
N PHE A 415 61.77 14.49 32.23
CA PHE A 415 60.71 15.26 31.58
C PHE A 415 59.93 14.42 30.57
N HIS A 416 60.63 13.59 29.79
CA HIS A 416 59.98 12.69 28.85
C HIS A 416 59.05 11.70 29.56
N THR A 417 59.53 11.00 30.59
CA THR A 417 58.73 9.98 31.29
C THR A 417 57.57 10.59 32.10
N ASN A 418 57.83 11.68 32.83
CA ASN A 418 56.86 12.19 33.80
C ASN A 418 55.89 13.25 33.23
N TYR A 419 56.25 13.92 32.14
CA TYR A 419 55.38 14.91 31.50
C TYR A 419 54.89 14.43 30.13
N VAL A 420 55.80 14.04 29.22
CA VAL A 420 55.40 13.68 27.85
C VAL A 420 54.63 12.35 27.81
N GLU A 421 55.20 11.27 28.34
CA GLU A 421 54.53 9.97 28.38
C GLU A 421 53.31 9.98 29.30
N ALA A 422 53.39 10.65 30.45
CA ALA A 422 52.26 10.75 31.37
C ALA A 422 51.07 11.50 30.75
N ALA A 423 51.32 12.60 30.03
CA ALA A 423 50.28 13.31 29.29
C ALA A 423 49.72 12.47 28.15
N GLN A 424 50.55 11.72 27.42
CA GLN A 424 50.09 10.80 26.38
C GLN A 424 49.18 9.69 26.95
N ARG A 425 49.60 9.03 28.05
CA ARG A 425 48.78 8.00 28.71
C ARG A 425 47.43 8.56 29.19
N ARG A 426 47.41 9.79 29.73
CA ARG A 426 46.16 10.45 30.13
C ARG A 426 45.28 10.80 28.93
N LEU A 427 45.87 11.27 27.83
CA LEU A 427 45.15 11.53 26.59
C LEU A 427 44.53 10.25 26.02
N ASP A 428 45.24 9.12 26.09
CA ASP A 428 44.75 7.81 25.59
C ASP A 428 43.56 7.25 26.41
N LEU A 429 43.41 7.68 27.67
CA LEU A 429 42.25 7.33 28.49
C LEU A 429 40.98 8.13 28.13
N ILE A 430 41.12 9.26 27.43
CA ILE A 430 39.97 10.11 27.06
C ILE A 430 39.26 9.51 25.85
N ASN A 431 37.99 9.14 26.03
CA ASN A 431 37.13 8.66 24.97
C ASN A 431 36.29 9.80 24.37
N VAL A 432 36.90 10.52 23.43
CA VAL A 432 36.26 11.65 22.71
C VAL A 432 34.96 11.23 22.02
N ALA A 433 34.88 9.99 21.52
CA ALA A 433 33.69 9.48 20.85
C ALA A 433 32.47 9.42 21.79
N GLU A 434 32.68 9.00 23.04
CA GLU A 434 31.62 8.90 24.04
C GLU A 434 31.19 10.29 24.53
N ASP A 435 32.15 11.21 24.70
CA ASP A 435 31.88 12.59 25.10
C ASP A 435 31.01 13.32 24.06
N ILE A 436 31.38 13.23 22.77
CA ILE A 436 30.57 13.81 21.67
C ILE A 436 29.19 13.14 21.63
N ALA A 437 29.13 11.81 21.69
CA ALA A 437 27.85 11.10 21.64
C ALA A 437 26.93 11.44 22.83
N LYS A 438 27.51 11.72 24.00
CA LYS A 438 26.76 12.17 25.19
C LYS A 438 26.30 13.61 25.03
N ALA A 439 27.17 14.50 24.55
CA ALA A 439 26.85 15.91 24.31
C ALA A 439 25.71 16.04 23.28
N VAL A 440 25.79 15.34 22.15
CA VAL A 440 24.74 15.34 21.12
C VAL A 440 23.42 14.77 21.66
N ARG A 441 23.45 13.66 22.41
CA ARG A 441 22.22 13.11 23.03
C ARG A 441 21.60 14.04 24.06
N GLN A 442 22.41 14.78 24.82
CA GLN A 442 21.92 15.77 25.77
C GLN A 442 21.36 17.00 25.05
N GLY A 443 22.06 17.50 24.05
CA GLY A 443 21.63 18.63 23.23
C GLY A 443 20.31 18.37 22.50
N LEU A 444 20.14 17.18 21.91
CA LEU A 444 18.88 16.78 21.26
C LEU A 444 17.70 16.67 22.23
N LYS A 445 17.95 16.43 23.52
CA LYS A 445 16.90 16.41 24.56
C LYS A 445 16.54 17.78 25.12
N HIS A 446 17.47 18.75 25.06
CA HIS A 446 17.28 20.08 25.66
C HIS A 446 16.83 21.12 24.63
N HIS A 447 17.02 20.84 23.33
CA HIS A 447 16.63 21.74 22.26
C HIS A 447 15.65 21.06 21.31
N ASP A 448 14.36 21.28 21.56
CA ASP A 448 13.24 20.71 20.80
C ASP A 448 13.20 21.17 19.31
N GLY A 449 14.04 22.15 18.93
CA GLY A 449 14.18 22.61 17.54
C GLY A 449 15.31 21.96 16.75
N ILE A 450 16.20 21.19 17.38
CA ILE A 450 17.38 20.61 16.70
C ILE A 450 17.05 19.20 16.24
N SER A 451 17.12 18.99 14.93
CA SER A 451 16.85 17.70 14.28
C SER A 451 18.13 17.00 13.79
N LEU A 452 17.98 15.76 13.31
CA LEU A 452 19.04 15.01 12.62
C LEU A 452 19.70 15.81 11.49
N PHE A 453 18.89 16.50 10.68
CA PHE A 453 19.37 17.23 9.50
C PHE A 453 20.29 18.38 9.92
N HIS A 454 19.99 19.05 11.03
CA HIS A 454 20.85 20.08 11.60
C HIS A 454 22.21 19.54 12.03
N VAL A 455 22.22 18.39 12.71
CA VAL A 455 23.47 17.74 13.13
C VAL A 455 24.32 17.35 11.92
N ARG A 456 23.69 16.83 10.85
CA ARG A 456 24.35 16.54 9.58
C ARG A 456 24.94 17.81 8.95
N ASP A 457 24.14 18.88 8.86
CA ASP A 457 24.53 20.12 8.17
C ASP A 457 25.64 20.88 8.92
N TRP A 458 25.65 20.84 10.24
CA TRP A 458 26.70 21.44 11.07
C TRP A 458 28.00 20.63 11.11
N SER A 459 27.90 19.32 10.92
CA SER A 459 29.05 18.42 10.85
C SER A 459 29.60 18.25 9.43
N ASP A 460 29.04 18.94 8.44
CA ASP A 460 29.56 18.92 7.06
C ASP A 460 30.80 19.81 6.93
N GLU A 461 31.83 19.29 6.27
CA GLU A 461 33.05 20.03 5.97
C GLU A 461 32.83 21.09 4.88
N ALA A 462 31.85 20.88 3.99
CA ALA A 462 31.55 21.81 2.90
C ALA A 462 30.93 23.15 3.35
N ASN A 463 30.34 23.20 4.56
CA ASN A 463 29.69 24.39 5.09
C ASN A 463 30.69 25.33 5.79
N VAL A 464 31.38 26.16 5.01
CA VAL A 464 32.47 27.03 5.51
C VAL A 464 32.00 28.13 6.48
N SER A 465 30.79 28.67 6.33
CA SER A 465 30.29 29.77 7.18
C SER A 465 29.58 29.30 8.46
N GLU A 466 29.18 28.03 8.51
CA GLU A 466 28.22 27.51 9.50
C GLU A 466 28.65 26.16 10.11
N GLY A 467 29.70 25.54 9.58
CA GLY A 467 30.17 24.21 9.96
C GLY A 467 31.11 24.23 11.16
N VAL A 468 30.86 23.31 12.09
CA VAL A 468 31.64 23.11 13.32
C VAL A 468 33.05 22.62 13.00
N ILE A 469 33.19 21.78 11.96
CA ILE A 469 34.50 21.28 11.50
C ILE A 469 35.40 22.43 11.06
N SER A 470 34.89 23.39 10.28
CA SER A 470 35.68 24.54 9.81
C SER A 470 36.18 25.42 10.96
N SER A 471 35.39 25.55 12.02
CA SER A 471 35.75 26.28 13.22
C SER A 471 36.85 25.56 14.01
N LEU A 472 36.77 24.22 14.14
CA LEU A 472 37.82 23.41 14.76
C LEU A 472 39.13 23.42 13.96
N GLN A 473 39.04 23.36 12.62
CA GLN A 473 40.20 23.47 11.74
C GLN A 473 40.88 24.84 11.88
N THR A 474 40.11 25.92 12.07
CA THR A 474 40.64 27.27 12.30
C THR A 474 41.37 27.34 13.65
N LEU A 475 40.73 26.86 14.72
CA LEU A 475 41.35 26.77 16.05
C LEU A 475 42.63 25.91 16.04
N ARG A 476 42.65 24.83 15.25
CA ARG A 476 43.83 23.98 15.06
C ARG A 476 44.98 24.73 14.37
N ARG A 477 44.68 25.58 13.38
CA ARG A 477 45.68 26.42 12.70
C ARG A 477 46.25 27.47 13.66
N GLU A 478 45.42 28.08 14.48
CA GLU A 478 45.86 29.01 15.53
C GLU A 478 46.80 28.32 16.53
N ILE A 479 46.43 27.15 17.05
CA ILE A 479 47.29 26.39 17.97
C ILE A 479 48.59 25.95 17.29
N ALA A 480 48.56 25.58 16.02
CA ALA A 480 49.79 25.23 15.29
C ALA A 480 50.74 26.42 15.17
N ALA A 481 50.21 27.63 14.95
CA ALA A 481 51.00 28.86 14.93
C ALA A 481 51.57 29.18 16.33
N ASP A 482 50.76 29.05 17.39
CA ASP A 482 51.21 29.24 18.78
C ASP A 482 52.32 28.25 19.17
N LEU A 483 52.21 27.00 18.71
CA LEU A 483 53.19 25.94 18.96
C LEU A 483 54.52 26.26 18.26
N GLU A 484 54.48 26.72 17.01
CA GLU A 484 55.67 27.13 16.28
C GLU A 484 56.36 28.34 16.94
N ASN A 485 55.57 29.34 17.36
CA ASN A 485 56.09 30.48 18.11
C ASN A 485 56.73 30.05 19.44
N ALA A 486 56.08 29.17 20.20
CA ALA A 486 56.61 28.67 21.47
C ALA A 486 57.89 27.83 21.29
N ARG A 487 58.01 27.07 20.20
CA ARG A 487 59.23 26.33 19.84
C ARG A 487 60.36 27.29 19.44
N GLY A 488 60.09 28.28 18.60
CA GLY A 488 61.08 29.28 18.21
C GLY A 488 61.60 30.10 19.40
N GLU A 489 60.72 30.46 20.34
CA GLU A 489 61.14 31.11 21.59
C GLU A 489 61.99 30.20 22.48
N LEU A 490 61.65 28.90 22.58
CA LEU A 490 62.46 27.94 23.33
C LEU A 490 63.84 27.75 22.69
N GLU A 491 63.94 27.68 21.36
CA GLU A 491 65.21 27.59 20.64
C GLU A 491 66.07 28.84 20.89
N GLY A 492 65.49 30.03 20.78
CA GLY A 492 66.18 31.28 21.10
C GLY A 492 66.66 31.35 22.56
N LEU A 493 65.87 30.85 23.51
CA LEU A 493 66.27 30.75 24.92
C LEU A 493 67.37 29.72 25.15
N ARG A 494 67.41 28.62 24.38
CA ARG A 494 68.43 27.57 24.50
C ARG A 494 69.77 27.98 23.90
N GLU A 495 69.76 28.79 22.84
CA GLU A 495 70.96 29.32 22.19
C GLU A 495 71.60 30.49 22.95
N GLY A 496 70.82 31.20 23.77
CA GLY A 496 71.33 32.27 24.63
C GLY A 496 72.41 31.80 25.61
N ARG A 497 73.39 32.66 25.90
CA ARG A 497 74.42 32.37 26.91
C ARG A 497 73.87 32.51 28.31
N VAL A 498 74.41 31.73 29.25
CA VAL A 498 74.01 31.80 30.67
C VAL A 498 74.27 33.20 31.27
N GLU A 499 75.28 33.92 30.78
CA GLU A 499 75.60 35.29 31.21
C GLU A 499 74.52 36.32 30.89
N ASP A 500 73.75 36.10 29.83
CA ASP A 500 72.81 37.09 29.31
C ASP A 500 71.41 36.94 29.92
N GLN A 501 71.22 35.93 30.78
CA GLN A 501 69.92 35.60 31.37
C GLN A 501 69.61 36.41 32.65
N PRO A 502 68.36 36.86 32.84
CA PRO A 502 67.96 37.70 33.97
C PRO A 502 67.64 36.88 35.23
N PHE A 503 68.66 36.52 36.01
CA PHE A 503 68.48 35.97 37.37
C PHE A 503 69.34 36.71 38.41
N GLN A 504 68.92 36.72 39.67
CA GLN A 504 69.60 37.44 40.76
C GLN A 504 70.99 36.83 41.02
N ARG A 505 72.05 37.61 40.77
CA ARG A 505 73.45 37.21 40.97
C ARG A 505 74.03 37.91 42.20
N VAL A 506 74.73 37.15 43.05
CA VAL A 506 75.46 37.67 44.21
C VAL A 506 76.97 37.50 43.94
N PRO A 507 77.79 38.57 44.04
CA PRO A 507 79.24 38.47 43.85
C PRO A 507 79.89 37.47 44.81
N LEU A 508 80.85 36.67 44.35
CA LEU A 508 81.62 35.66 45.11
C LEU A 508 80.85 34.45 45.71
N MET A 509 79.55 34.25 45.41
CA MET A 509 78.78 33.08 45.88
C MET A 509 78.36 32.13 44.74
N ASP A 510 79.27 31.26 44.30
CA ASP A 510 79.02 30.30 43.21
C ASP A 510 77.86 29.34 43.48
N LYS A 511 77.70 28.85 44.72
CA LYS A 511 76.58 27.95 45.08
C LYS A 511 75.23 28.65 45.03
N HIS A 512 75.17 29.94 45.34
CA HIS A 512 73.94 30.73 45.28
C HIS A 512 73.57 31.04 43.83
N ASN A 513 74.57 31.39 43.01
CA ASN A 513 74.38 31.70 41.59
C ASN A 513 73.98 30.44 40.80
N LEU A 514 74.52 29.26 41.13
CA LEU A 514 74.08 27.98 40.54
C LEU A 514 72.63 27.64 40.91
N ARG A 515 72.21 27.87 42.16
CA ARG A 515 70.80 27.69 42.57
C ARG A 515 69.86 28.68 41.89
N GLY A 516 70.30 29.93 41.70
CA GLY A 516 69.58 30.95 40.93
C GLY A 516 69.39 30.54 39.48
N PHE A 517 70.45 30.01 38.85
CA PHE A 517 70.41 29.45 37.50
C PHE A 517 69.44 28.26 37.39
N ILE A 518 69.50 27.28 38.31
CA ILE A 518 68.60 26.12 38.29
C ILE A 518 67.13 26.55 38.42
N ARG A 519 66.84 27.52 39.29
CA ARG A 519 65.48 28.07 39.44
C ARG A 519 65.01 28.76 38.16
N TYR A 520 65.90 29.47 37.47
CA TYR A 520 65.61 30.10 36.19
C TYR A 520 65.42 29.06 35.08
N LEU A 521 66.24 28.01 35.03
CA LEU A 521 66.13 26.91 34.08
C LEU A 521 64.79 26.19 34.23
N PHE A 522 64.37 25.86 35.45
CA PHE A 522 63.07 25.22 35.67
C PHE A 522 61.90 26.18 35.43
N GLY A 523 61.99 27.42 35.91
CA GLY A 523 60.92 28.41 35.78
C GLY A 523 60.73 29.00 34.39
N SER A 524 61.75 28.97 33.53
CA SER A 524 61.68 29.57 32.19
C SER A 524 61.75 28.51 31.09
N VAL A 525 62.78 27.66 31.09
CA VAL A 525 62.98 26.66 30.02
C VAL A 525 62.02 25.47 30.19
N TYR A 526 61.94 24.87 31.38
CA TYR A 526 61.05 23.73 31.59
C TYR A 526 59.57 24.13 31.68
N ALA A 527 59.25 25.30 32.24
CA ALA A 527 57.89 25.84 32.17
C ALA A 527 57.42 26.01 30.71
N ARG A 528 58.28 26.53 29.82
CA ARG A 528 57.98 26.63 28.39
C ARG A 528 57.90 25.26 27.70
N LYS A 529 58.74 24.28 28.09
CA LYS A 529 58.60 22.88 27.64
C LYS A 529 57.24 22.29 28.06
N VAL A 530 56.74 22.57 29.28
CA VAL A 530 55.39 22.14 29.71
C VAL A 530 54.30 22.81 28.88
N GLU A 531 54.45 24.09 28.56
CA GLU A 531 53.52 24.82 27.70
C GLU A 531 53.47 24.25 26.28
N ILE A 532 54.62 23.91 25.70
CA ILE A 532 54.69 23.21 24.40
C ILE A 532 53.97 21.86 24.48
N VAL A 533 54.19 21.08 25.54
CA VAL A 533 53.46 19.81 25.75
C VAL A 533 51.95 20.06 25.86
N LYS A 534 51.51 21.13 26.53
CA LYS A 534 50.08 21.52 26.61
C LYS A 534 49.49 21.84 25.24
N LEU A 535 50.20 22.63 24.41
CA LEU A 535 49.78 22.95 23.05
C LEU A 535 49.76 21.69 22.16
N GLU A 536 50.76 20.81 22.27
CA GLU A 536 50.81 19.53 21.55
C GLU A 536 49.65 18.61 21.93
N MET A 537 49.31 18.50 23.22
CA MET A 537 48.16 17.70 23.67
C MET A 537 46.83 18.31 23.21
N LYS A 538 46.70 19.64 23.25
CA LYS A 538 45.50 20.34 22.74
C LYS A 538 45.31 20.11 21.24
N GLN A 539 46.39 20.16 20.45
CA GLN A 539 46.37 19.86 19.02
C GLN A 539 45.96 18.41 18.76
N LYS A 540 46.52 17.44 19.51
CA LYS A 540 46.14 16.02 19.38
C LYS A 540 44.68 15.77 19.78
N LEU A 541 44.18 16.46 20.80
CA LEU A 541 42.77 16.40 21.21
C LEU A 541 41.87 16.89 20.07
N LEU A 542 42.17 18.04 19.47
CA LEU A 542 41.41 18.58 18.34
C LEU A 542 41.38 17.63 17.14
N LEU A 543 42.52 17.00 16.79
CA LEU A 543 42.56 15.99 15.73
C LEU A 543 41.64 14.79 16.01
N ARG A 544 41.52 14.37 17.28
CA ARG A 544 40.58 13.31 17.67
C ARG A 544 39.13 13.78 17.56
N TYR A 545 38.82 15.01 17.96
CA TYR A 545 37.49 15.60 17.81
C TYR A 545 37.09 15.73 16.33
N GLU A 546 37.97 16.24 15.46
CA GLU A 546 37.74 16.32 14.01
C GLU A 546 37.37 14.94 13.44
N ARG A 547 38.17 13.92 13.73
CA ARG A 547 37.96 12.56 13.22
C ARG A 547 36.66 11.91 13.71
N GLU A 548 36.31 12.11 14.98
CA GLU A 548 35.06 11.58 15.53
C GLU A 548 33.83 12.34 15.03
N LEU A 549 33.93 13.65 14.80
CA LEU A 549 32.88 14.43 14.16
C LEU A 549 32.66 14.00 12.71
N GLU A 550 33.71 13.69 11.95
CA GLU A 550 33.59 13.11 10.60
C GLU A 550 32.89 11.74 10.63
N ARG A 551 33.22 10.89 11.62
CA ARG A 551 32.55 9.60 11.79
C ARG A 551 31.07 9.77 12.11
N LEU A 552 30.75 10.72 12.99
CA LEU A 552 29.38 11.08 13.34
C LEU A 552 28.64 11.63 12.11
N HIS A 553 29.24 12.54 11.36
CA HIS A 553 28.67 13.08 10.12
C HIS A 553 28.25 11.96 9.16
N ARG A 554 29.12 10.96 8.94
CA ARG A 554 28.81 9.83 8.07
C ARG A 554 27.57 9.05 8.52
N GLN A 555 27.45 8.77 9.82
CA GLN A 555 26.30 8.07 10.39
C GLN A 555 24.99 8.87 10.22
N TYR A 556 25.04 10.18 10.49
CA TYR A 556 23.87 11.05 10.37
C TYR A 556 23.50 11.31 8.90
N LYS A 557 24.49 11.31 8.00
CA LYS A 557 24.29 11.41 6.55
C LYS A 557 23.57 10.17 6.01
N GLU A 558 24.04 8.96 6.33
CA GLU A 558 23.37 7.71 5.94
C GLU A 558 21.93 7.65 6.46
N SER A 559 21.72 8.13 7.69
CA SER A 559 20.38 8.22 8.30
C SER A 559 19.47 9.21 7.56
N ALA A 560 19.98 10.38 7.19
CA ALA A 560 19.24 11.39 6.43
C ALA A 560 18.90 10.91 5.01
N GLU A 561 19.84 10.26 4.32
CA GLU A 561 19.63 9.66 3.00
C GLU A 561 18.55 8.56 3.04
N SER A 562 18.53 7.77 4.12
CA SER A 562 17.49 6.75 4.33
C SER A 562 16.09 7.36 4.49
N LEU A 563 15.98 8.52 5.15
CA LEU A 563 14.72 9.26 5.30
C LEU A 563 14.25 9.88 3.97
N ASP A 564 15.17 10.45 3.17
CA ASP A 564 14.85 10.99 1.84
C ASP A 564 14.49 9.87 0.84
N LEU A 565 15.09 8.68 0.97
CA LEU A 565 14.72 7.50 0.18
C LEU A 565 13.28 7.06 0.47
N LEU A 566 12.88 7.02 1.75
CA LEU A 566 11.51 6.71 2.15
C LEU A 566 10.51 7.70 1.54
N MET A 567 10.84 8.99 1.51
CA MET A 567 10.01 10.03 0.87
C MET A 567 9.77 9.70 -0.61
N THR A 568 10.82 9.30 -1.32
CA THR A 568 10.74 8.94 -2.74
C THR A 568 9.87 7.71 -2.98
N TRP A 569 9.95 6.71 -2.09
CA TRP A 569 9.13 5.50 -2.16
C TRP A 569 7.66 5.79 -1.92
N LEU A 570 7.34 6.62 -0.92
CA LEU A 570 5.96 7.04 -0.64
C LEU A 570 5.37 7.83 -1.81
N ARG A 571 6.13 8.77 -2.37
CA ARG A 571 5.70 9.55 -3.55
C ARG A 571 5.42 8.64 -4.75
N LYS A 572 6.30 7.67 -5.01
CA LYS A 572 6.12 6.72 -6.10
C LYS A 572 4.88 5.86 -5.90
N ALA A 573 4.66 5.35 -4.68
CA ALA A 573 3.47 4.56 -4.37
C ALA A 573 2.16 5.35 -4.57
N ALA A 574 2.14 6.62 -4.15
CA ALA A 574 0.98 7.50 -4.38
C ALA A 574 0.72 7.72 -5.89
N LEU A 575 1.75 8.05 -6.67
CA LEU A 575 1.61 8.26 -8.13
C LEU A 575 1.22 6.98 -8.87
N ASP A 576 1.81 5.83 -8.51
CA ASP A 576 1.48 4.53 -9.08
C ASP A 576 0.01 4.16 -8.78
N SER A 577 -0.53 4.55 -7.61
CA SER A 577 -1.94 4.33 -7.25
C SER A 577 -2.89 5.27 -8.00
N ILE A 578 -2.53 6.56 -8.13
CA ILE A 578 -3.32 7.54 -8.90
C ILE A 578 -3.41 7.13 -10.37
N SER A 579 -2.30 6.65 -10.96
CA SER A 579 -2.28 6.25 -12.37
C SER A 579 -3.13 5.01 -12.69
N ARG A 580 -3.46 4.19 -11.69
CA ARG A 580 -4.39 3.06 -11.82
C ARG A 580 -5.86 3.46 -11.72
N THR A 581 -6.14 4.69 -11.27
CA THR A 581 -7.51 5.21 -11.13
C THR A 581 -7.94 5.89 -12.41
N ASP A 582 -9.24 5.85 -12.73
CA ASP A 582 -9.82 6.55 -13.88
C ASP A 582 -9.32 8.01 -13.98
N GLY A 583 -8.82 8.37 -15.17
CA GLY A 583 -8.02 9.58 -15.38
C GLY A 583 -8.72 10.91 -15.10
N TYR A 584 -10.05 10.94 -14.92
CA TYR A 584 -10.78 12.13 -14.45
C TYR A 584 -10.90 12.18 -12.92
N ILE A 585 -11.19 11.04 -12.30
CA ILE A 585 -11.31 10.94 -10.84
C ILE A 585 -9.92 11.08 -10.20
N GLY A 586 -8.85 10.61 -10.84
CA GLY A 586 -7.48 10.78 -10.35
C GLY A 586 -6.92 12.21 -10.37
N GLN A 587 -7.60 13.18 -10.98
CA GLN A 587 -7.04 14.53 -11.21
C GLN A 587 -6.92 15.33 -9.92
N ASN A 588 -5.82 16.08 -9.80
CA ASN A 588 -5.52 17.00 -8.71
C ASN A 588 -5.51 16.39 -7.29
N ILE A 589 -5.41 15.05 -7.15
CA ILE A 589 -5.37 14.40 -5.82
C ILE A 589 -4.14 14.85 -5.05
N MET A 590 -2.97 14.93 -5.70
CA MET A 590 -1.74 15.37 -5.05
C MET A 590 -1.87 16.82 -4.54
N GLU A 591 -2.29 17.73 -5.41
CA GLU A 591 -2.36 19.17 -5.13
C GLU A 591 -3.42 19.52 -4.08
N TYR A 592 -4.58 18.86 -4.12
CA TYR A 592 -5.64 19.11 -3.14
C TYR A 592 -5.26 18.62 -1.74
N TYR A 593 -4.76 17.39 -1.64
CA TYR A 593 -4.42 16.82 -0.34
C TYR A 593 -3.13 17.40 0.24
N GLU A 594 -2.25 18.02 -0.56
CA GLU A 594 -1.16 18.85 -0.06
C GLU A 594 -1.69 19.97 0.85
N VAL A 595 -2.61 20.79 0.33
CA VAL A 595 -3.20 21.92 1.07
C VAL A 595 -3.98 21.43 2.29
N VAL A 596 -4.83 20.41 2.12
CA VAL A 596 -5.65 19.89 3.23
C VAL A 596 -4.79 19.31 4.34
N THR A 597 -3.71 18.58 4.01
CA THR A 597 -2.84 18.00 5.05
C THR A 597 -1.99 19.06 5.74
N GLU A 598 -1.50 20.06 5.01
CA GLU A 598 -0.77 21.19 5.60
C GLU A 598 -1.64 21.97 6.58
N ASP A 599 -2.86 22.33 6.17
CA ASP A 599 -3.82 23.03 7.03
C ASP A 599 -4.14 22.24 8.30
N LEU A 600 -4.32 20.91 8.18
CA LEU A 600 -4.56 20.06 9.34
C LEU A 600 -3.37 19.98 10.27
N MET A 601 -2.15 19.89 9.74
CA MET A 601 -0.94 19.90 10.56
C MET A 601 -0.81 21.22 11.33
N ILE A 602 -1.01 22.36 10.65
CA ILE A 602 -0.98 23.69 11.29
C ILE A 602 -2.06 23.80 12.38
N GLN A 603 -3.27 23.31 12.12
CA GLN A 603 -4.35 23.31 13.11
C GLN A 603 -4.01 22.46 14.34
N ILE A 604 -3.42 21.30 14.16
CA ILE A 604 -3.00 20.42 15.26
C ILE A 604 -1.90 21.09 16.09
N GLU A 605 -0.93 21.72 15.42
CA GLU A 605 0.16 22.47 16.08
C GLU A 605 -0.37 23.67 16.85
N SER A 606 -1.32 24.42 16.29
CA SER A 606 -1.92 25.57 16.97
C SER A 606 -2.67 25.19 18.25
N LYS A 607 -3.27 23.97 18.28
CA LYS A 607 -4.07 23.49 19.41
C LYS A 607 -3.23 22.82 20.49
N ARG A 608 -2.14 22.15 20.12
CA ARG A 608 -1.41 21.25 21.02
C ARG A 608 0.09 21.53 21.15
N GLY A 609 0.65 22.43 20.33
CA GLY A 609 2.04 22.86 20.37
C GLY A 609 2.86 22.47 19.12
N ASN A 610 3.92 23.23 18.83
CA ASN A 610 4.73 23.12 17.62
C ASN A 610 5.58 21.83 17.52
N HIS A 611 5.70 21.04 18.60
CA HIS A 611 6.54 19.82 18.64
C HIS A 611 5.74 18.53 18.88
N ILE A 612 4.41 18.60 18.84
CA ILE A 612 3.54 17.47 19.18
C ILE A 612 3.85 16.20 18.39
N PHE A 613 4.14 16.32 17.09
CA PHE A 613 4.35 15.15 16.25
C PHE A 613 5.56 14.30 16.67
N PHE A 614 6.53 14.88 17.38
CA PHE A 614 7.75 14.22 17.84
C PHE A 614 7.66 13.71 19.30
N GLU A 615 6.54 13.96 19.99
CA GLU A 615 6.30 13.39 21.32
C GLU A 615 6.17 11.86 21.26
N GLU A 616 6.52 11.16 22.35
CA GLU A 616 6.54 9.69 22.42
C GLU A 616 5.19 9.04 22.05
N HIS A 617 4.08 9.72 22.36
CA HIS A 617 2.72 9.25 22.08
C HIS A 617 2.38 9.25 20.58
N TYR A 618 3.00 10.13 19.78
CA TYR A 618 2.84 10.19 18.33
C TYR A 618 4.01 9.49 17.66
N LEU A 619 4.90 10.20 16.96
CA LEU A 619 6.04 9.58 16.28
C LEU A 619 7.13 9.20 17.27
N GLY A 620 7.38 10.01 18.30
CA GLY A 620 8.58 9.89 19.14
C GLY A 620 9.85 10.28 18.39
N GLU A 621 11.02 9.90 18.93
CA GLU A 621 12.32 10.19 18.34
C GLU A 621 12.55 9.42 17.02
N PRO A 622 12.67 10.10 15.86
CA PRO A 622 12.84 9.44 14.55
C PRO A 622 14.10 8.57 14.47
N MET A 623 15.15 8.92 15.23
CA MET A 623 16.41 8.17 15.28
C MET A 623 16.24 6.78 15.87
N LYS A 624 15.52 6.65 16.99
CA LYS A 624 15.26 5.35 17.61
C LYS A 624 14.45 4.44 16.69
N LEU A 625 13.53 5.01 15.91
CA LEU A 625 12.74 4.27 14.93
C LEU A 625 13.57 3.86 13.72
N LEU A 626 14.48 4.73 13.27
CA LEU A 626 15.36 4.42 12.15
C LEU A 626 16.35 3.29 12.48
N GLU A 627 16.87 3.25 13.72
CA GLU A 627 17.69 2.14 14.23
C GLU A 627 16.94 0.79 14.24
N GLN A 628 15.62 0.81 14.44
CA GLN A 628 14.76 -0.37 14.38
C GLN A 628 14.38 -0.77 12.94
N GLY A 629 14.60 0.14 11.97
CA GLY A 629 14.40 -0.06 10.54
C GLY A 629 13.24 0.76 9.95
N LEU A 630 13.34 1.01 8.64
CA LEU A 630 12.39 1.84 7.88
C LEU A 630 10.94 1.32 7.91
N VAL A 631 10.75 0.00 8.08
CA VAL A 631 9.41 -0.62 8.14
C VAL A 631 8.66 -0.17 9.39
N VAL A 632 9.33 -0.19 10.56
CA VAL A 632 8.74 0.21 11.84
C VAL A 632 8.37 1.70 11.83
N LEU A 633 9.23 2.54 11.25
CA LEU A 633 8.92 3.96 11.05
C LEU A 633 7.67 4.14 10.20
N THR A 634 7.53 3.38 9.11
CA THR A 634 6.37 3.47 8.20
C THR A 634 5.08 3.00 8.89
N GLU A 635 5.11 1.91 9.65
CA GLU A 635 3.96 1.44 10.44
C GLU A 635 3.49 2.48 11.45
N LYS A 636 4.43 3.17 12.11
CA LYS A 636 4.10 4.23 13.06
C LYS A 636 3.56 5.48 12.38
N LEU A 637 4.07 5.84 11.20
CA LEU A 637 3.50 6.93 10.39
C LEU A 637 2.06 6.60 9.96
N ILE A 638 1.82 5.35 9.52
CA ILE A 638 0.49 4.86 9.15
C ILE A 638 -0.49 4.96 10.33
N SER A 639 -0.08 4.56 11.54
CA SER A 639 -0.96 4.60 12.72
C SER A 639 -1.32 6.02 13.13
N VAL A 640 -0.37 6.96 13.05
CA VAL A 640 -0.62 8.39 13.32
C VAL A 640 -1.55 8.97 12.27
N CYS A 641 -1.35 8.69 10.98
CA CYS A 641 -2.22 9.14 9.91
C CYS A 641 -3.68 8.67 10.11
N ARG A 642 -3.87 7.38 10.42
CA ARG A 642 -5.20 6.79 10.66
C ARG A 642 -5.92 7.42 11.83
N ASN A 643 -5.24 7.65 12.95
CA ASN A 643 -5.89 8.10 14.17
C ASN A 643 -6.11 9.62 14.22
N LEU A 644 -5.20 10.40 13.61
CA LEU A 644 -5.13 11.85 13.80
C LEU A 644 -5.58 12.66 12.58
N LEU A 645 -5.19 12.25 11.38
CA LEU A 645 -5.45 13.04 10.16
C LEU A 645 -6.73 12.60 9.47
N LEU A 646 -6.87 11.29 9.24
CA LEU A 646 -8.00 10.73 8.48
C LEU A 646 -9.33 10.78 9.25
N THR A 647 -9.29 11.05 10.55
CA THR A 647 -10.49 11.29 11.39
C THR A 647 -11.04 12.72 11.29
N SER A 648 -10.40 13.58 10.50
CA SER A 648 -10.79 14.98 10.31
C SER A 648 -12.09 15.14 9.49
N PRO A 649 -12.89 16.19 9.74
CA PRO A 649 -14.12 16.46 8.97
C PRO A 649 -13.88 16.68 7.48
N HIS A 650 -12.67 17.08 7.06
CA HIS A 650 -12.33 17.21 5.64
C HIS A 650 -12.37 15.87 4.89
N PHE A 651 -12.20 14.75 5.59
CA PHE A 651 -12.36 13.42 5.01
C PHE A 651 -13.80 12.90 5.09
N ALA A 652 -14.69 13.56 5.84
CA ALA A 652 -16.11 13.23 5.93
C ALA A 652 -16.99 13.97 4.90
N LEU A 653 -16.39 14.78 4.01
CA LEU A 653 -17.11 15.46 2.93
C LEU A 653 -17.75 14.45 1.97
N THR A 654 -18.86 14.87 1.34
CA THR A 654 -19.47 14.06 0.28
C THR A 654 -18.54 13.97 -0.92
N PHE A 655 -18.66 12.88 -1.70
CA PHE A 655 -17.84 12.65 -2.90
C PHE A 655 -17.91 13.82 -3.89
N GLU A 656 -19.11 14.39 -4.08
CA GLU A 656 -19.35 15.49 -5.01
C GLU A 656 -18.65 16.79 -4.56
N GLU A 657 -18.75 17.12 -3.28
CA GLU A 657 -18.10 18.31 -2.71
C GLU A 657 -16.57 18.19 -2.74
N GLU A 658 -16.03 17.02 -2.39
CA GLU A 658 -14.60 16.76 -2.45
C GLU A 658 -14.06 16.84 -3.89
N LEU A 659 -14.76 16.21 -4.84
CA LEU A 659 -14.37 16.26 -6.25
C LEU A 659 -14.45 17.68 -6.82
N LEU A 660 -15.46 18.47 -6.43
CA LEU A 660 -15.60 19.86 -6.84
C LEU A 660 -14.45 20.71 -6.28
N GLN A 661 -14.12 20.56 -5.00
CA GLN A 661 -13.00 21.27 -4.38
C GLN A 661 -11.69 20.89 -5.08
N ARG A 662 -11.43 19.59 -5.24
CA ARG A 662 -10.26 19.04 -5.93
C ARG A 662 -10.11 19.55 -7.37
N SER A 663 -11.22 19.59 -8.12
CA SER A 663 -11.22 20.07 -9.52
C SER A 663 -10.87 21.56 -9.63
N ASN A 664 -11.10 22.34 -8.58
CA ASN A 664 -10.90 23.79 -8.56
C ASN A 664 -9.58 24.25 -7.90
N VAL A 665 -8.78 23.34 -7.32
CA VAL A 665 -7.51 23.69 -6.64
C VAL A 665 -6.48 24.32 -7.59
N THR A 666 -6.38 23.82 -8.82
CA THR A 666 -5.37 24.25 -9.79
C THR A 666 -5.78 25.46 -10.63
N ILE A 667 -6.91 26.10 -10.30
CA ILE A 667 -7.35 27.33 -10.98
C ILE A 667 -6.54 28.50 -10.42
N ASN A 668 -5.34 28.69 -10.98
CA ASN A 668 -4.63 29.96 -10.89
C ASN A 668 -5.55 31.09 -11.35
N TYR A 669 -5.46 32.24 -10.67
CA TYR A 669 -6.26 33.46 -10.81
C TYR A 669 -6.43 34.01 -12.25
N ASP A 670 -5.75 33.44 -13.25
CA ASP A 670 -5.61 34.08 -14.56
C ASP A 670 -6.44 33.53 -15.73
N ASN A 671 -6.96 32.28 -15.82
CA ASN A 671 -7.78 31.91 -17.01
C ASN A 671 -8.47 30.52 -17.08
N LYS A 672 -9.13 30.01 -16.04
CA LYS A 672 -10.13 28.93 -16.24
C LYS A 672 -11.41 29.25 -15.47
N ALA A 673 -12.54 29.21 -16.17
CA ALA A 673 -13.86 29.30 -15.54
C ALA A 673 -13.95 28.23 -14.45
N VAL A 674 -14.28 28.66 -13.23
CA VAL A 674 -14.55 27.77 -12.10
C VAL A 674 -15.53 26.71 -12.57
N LEU A 675 -15.18 25.42 -12.39
CA LEU A 675 -16.04 24.33 -12.80
C LEU A 675 -17.32 24.43 -11.95
N SER A 676 -18.46 24.65 -12.60
CA SER A 676 -19.74 24.67 -11.91
C SER A 676 -20.17 23.24 -11.53
N LYS A 677 -21.04 23.13 -10.51
CA LYS A 677 -21.64 21.85 -10.12
C LYS A 677 -22.33 21.17 -11.32
N ASP A 678 -23.03 21.92 -12.15
CA ASP A 678 -23.75 21.38 -13.32
C ASP A 678 -22.79 20.82 -14.38
N GLU A 679 -21.66 21.49 -14.63
CA GLU A 679 -20.64 20.97 -15.56
C GLU A 679 -19.97 19.70 -15.02
N LEU A 680 -19.71 19.64 -13.71
CA LEU A 680 -19.20 18.44 -13.05
C LEU A 680 -20.18 17.28 -13.22
N PHE A 681 -21.45 17.49 -12.90
CA PHE A 681 -22.49 16.46 -13.01
C PHE A 681 -22.69 16.01 -14.46
N LYS A 682 -22.67 16.92 -15.43
CA LYS A 682 -22.73 16.56 -16.85
C LYS A 682 -21.58 15.65 -17.27
N ARG A 683 -20.35 15.94 -16.84
CA ARG A 683 -19.17 15.12 -17.17
C ARG A 683 -19.21 13.77 -16.46
N LEU A 684 -19.55 13.74 -15.17
CA LEU A 684 -19.70 12.49 -14.42
C LEU A 684 -20.75 11.57 -15.05
N TYR A 685 -21.89 12.13 -15.47
CA TYR A 685 -22.93 11.37 -16.14
C TYR A 685 -22.45 10.82 -17.49
N GLN A 686 -21.72 11.60 -18.29
CA GLN A 686 -21.11 11.12 -19.54
C GLN A 686 -20.10 9.99 -19.29
N THR A 687 -19.22 10.14 -18.31
CA THR A 687 -18.27 9.09 -17.92
C THR A 687 -18.99 7.81 -17.47
N LEU A 688 -20.07 7.92 -16.70
CA LEU A 688 -20.89 6.77 -16.30
C LEU A 688 -21.59 6.11 -17.50
N GLU A 689 -22.10 6.87 -18.47
CA GLU A 689 -22.71 6.31 -19.68
C GLU A 689 -21.69 5.60 -20.57
N ASP A 690 -20.57 6.26 -20.88
CA ASP A 690 -19.53 5.73 -21.76
C ASP A 690 -18.92 4.44 -21.17
N ASN A 691 -18.67 4.42 -19.86
CA ASN A 691 -18.11 3.27 -19.18
C ASN A 691 -19.15 2.17 -18.88
N ALA A 692 -20.46 2.49 -18.84
CA ALA A 692 -21.53 1.50 -18.66
C ALA A 692 -22.04 0.92 -19.98
N ALA A 693 -21.23 1.00 -21.05
CA ALA A 693 -21.49 0.30 -22.29
C ALA A 693 -21.67 -1.21 -22.03
N ILE A 694 -22.59 -1.83 -22.78
CA ILE A 694 -22.90 -3.26 -22.64
C ILE A 694 -21.64 -4.09 -22.95
N GLN A 695 -21.35 -5.06 -22.08
CA GLN A 695 -20.19 -5.95 -22.17
C GLN A 695 -20.45 -7.11 -23.11
N LEU A 696 -20.81 -6.79 -24.34
CA LEU A 696 -21.03 -7.76 -25.39
C LEU A 696 -20.92 -7.09 -26.76
N ARG A 697 -20.21 -7.75 -27.67
CA ARG A 697 -20.08 -7.25 -29.04
C ARG A 697 -21.15 -7.85 -29.94
N LEU A 698 -22.15 -7.03 -30.25
CA LEU A 698 -23.26 -7.40 -31.13
C LEU A 698 -23.09 -6.81 -32.52
N TYR A 699 -23.78 -7.40 -33.49
CA TYR A 699 -23.88 -6.83 -34.83
C TYR A 699 -25.03 -5.82 -34.89
N ASP A 700 -24.74 -4.56 -35.20
CA ASP A 700 -25.65 -3.41 -35.04
C ASP A 700 -26.99 -3.46 -35.83
N TYR A 701 -27.19 -4.47 -36.68
CA TYR A 701 -28.32 -4.54 -37.63
C TYR A 701 -29.18 -5.81 -37.54
N THR A 702 -28.93 -6.73 -36.60
CA THR A 702 -29.66 -8.02 -36.55
C THR A 702 -30.62 -8.17 -35.37
N GLN A 703 -30.66 -7.19 -34.46
CA GLN A 703 -31.52 -7.23 -33.28
C GLN A 703 -32.99 -6.93 -33.67
N GLU A 704 -33.89 -7.91 -33.49
CA GLU A 704 -35.33 -7.73 -33.73
C GLU A 704 -35.96 -6.78 -32.69
N HIS A 705 -35.58 -6.91 -31.41
CA HIS A 705 -36.07 -6.07 -30.33
C HIS A 705 -34.96 -5.78 -29.30
N ARG A 706 -34.36 -4.58 -29.34
CA ARG A 706 -33.43 -4.13 -28.29
C ARG A 706 -34.20 -3.48 -27.15
N TYR A 707 -34.25 -4.13 -25.99
CA TYR A 707 -34.84 -3.56 -24.78
C TYR A 707 -33.75 -3.24 -23.76
N VAL A 708 -33.74 -1.99 -23.26
CA VAL A 708 -32.73 -1.50 -22.31
C VAL A 708 -33.39 -0.96 -21.06
N GLU A 709 -32.88 -1.37 -19.89
CA GLU A 709 -33.19 -0.78 -18.59
C GLU A 709 -31.90 -0.27 -17.94
N LYS A 710 -31.96 0.90 -17.31
CA LYS A 710 -30.83 1.52 -16.62
C LYS A 710 -31.14 1.63 -15.12
N TYR A 711 -30.20 1.23 -14.28
CA TYR A 711 -30.31 1.26 -12.83
C TYR A 711 -29.13 2.02 -12.22
N LEU A 712 -29.42 3.04 -11.43
CA LEU A 712 -28.43 3.78 -10.64
C LEU A 712 -28.47 3.32 -9.19
N PHE A 713 -27.32 2.98 -8.62
CA PHE A 713 -27.15 2.65 -7.20
C PHE A 713 -26.45 3.81 -6.51
N GLY A 714 -27.11 4.37 -5.49
CA GLY A 714 -26.54 5.40 -4.62
C GLY A 714 -27.59 6.14 -3.82
N ASP A 715 -27.19 7.17 -3.10
CA ASP A 715 -28.10 7.91 -2.23
C ASP A 715 -29.09 8.75 -3.04
N PHE A 716 -30.38 8.44 -2.94
CA PHE A 716 -31.45 9.24 -3.57
C PHE A 716 -31.45 10.73 -3.15
N ASP A 717 -30.91 11.05 -1.97
CA ASP A 717 -30.80 12.43 -1.51
C ASP A 717 -29.62 13.20 -2.14
N SER A 718 -28.73 12.52 -2.88
CA SER A 718 -27.65 13.14 -3.65
C SER A 718 -28.17 14.08 -4.74
N GLU A 719 -27.52 15.25 -4.87
CA GLU A 719 -27.81 16.23 -5.93
C GLU A 719 -27.52 15.64 -7.32
N PHE A 720 -26.47 14.83 -7.45
CA PHE A 720 -26.09 14.19 -8.70
C PHE A 720 -27.13 13.18 -9.20
N ILE A 721 -27.69 12.33 -8.32
CA ILE A 721 -28.72 11.36 -8.74
C ILE A 721 -29.95 12.10 -9.27
N ARG A 722 -30.39 13.16 -8.59
CA ARG A 722 -31.51 14.00 -9.06
C ARG A 722 -31.22 14.64 -10.42
N TYR A 723 -29.98 15.09 -10.65
CA TYR A 723 -29.55 15.58 -11.95
C TYR A 723 -29.59 14.49 -13.03
N ALA A 724 -29.13 13.27 -12.74
CA ALA A 724 -29.16 12.14 -13.68
C ALA A 724 -30.60 11.77 -14.08
N PHE A 725 -31.54 11.75 -13.14
CA PHE A 725 -32.97 11.56 -13.43
C PHE A 725 -33.54 12.67 -14.32
N ALA A 726 -33.22 13.94 -14.02
CA ALA A 726 -33.70 15.07 -14.81
C ALA A 726 -33.12 15.08 -16.24
N ALA A 727 -31.87 14.65 -16.43
CA ALA A 727 -31.25 14.53 -17.75
C ALA A 727 -31.90 13.42 -18.59
N ASP A 728 -32.28 12.31 -17.97
CA ASP A 728 -32.88 11.15 -18.62
C ASP A 728 -34.40 11.25 -18.86
N GLU A 729 -35.12 12.10 -18.11
CA GLU A 729 -36.56 12.32 -18.33
C GLU A 729 -36.90 12.78 -19.77
N VAL A 730 -35.92 13.36 -20.48
CA VAL A 730 -36.02 13.81 -21.87
C VAL A 730 -35.93 12.64 -22.87
N SER A 731 -35.33 11.50 -22.47
CA SER A 731 -35.06 10.33 -23.33
C SER A 731 -35.87 9.10 -22.89
N ARG A 732 -37.19 9.13 -23.08
CA ARG A 732 -38.15 8.08 -22.65
C ARG A 732 -38.04 6.71 -23.34
N MET A 733 -36.96 6.40 -24.07
CA MET A 733 -36.84 5.11 -24.77
C MET A 733 -36.43 3.93 -23.89
N TYR A 734 -36.03 4.16 -22.63
CA TYR A 734 -35.64 3.10 -21.68
C TYR A 734 -36.26 3.30 -20.30
N ARG A 735 -36.37 2.22 -19.54
CA ARG A 735 -36.80 2.27 -18.12
C ARG A 735 -35.61 2.67 -17.26
N LEU A 736 -35.77 3.71 -16.44
CA LEU A 736 -34.77 4.15 -15.47
C LEU A 736 -35.25 3.82 -14.05
N GLY A 737 -34.38 3.24 -13.22
CA GLY A 737 -34.64 2.98 -11.81
C GLY A 737 -33.50 3.50 -10.91
N CYS A 738 -33.84 4.00 -9.73
CA CYS A 738 -32.87 4.30 -8.67
C CYS A 738 -32.96 3.25 -7.58
N LEU A 739 -31.81 2.77 -7.12
CA LEU A 739 -31.67 1.95 -5.95
C LEU A 739 -30.98 2.81 -4.89
N HIS A 740 -31.77 3.17 -3.88
CA HIS A 740 -31.26 3.92 -2.74
C HIS A 740 -30.29 3.01 -1.97
N GLU A 741 -29.05 3.45 -1.90
CA GLU A 741 -28.00 2.91 -1.04
C GLU A 741 -27.35 4.12 -0.36
N LYS A 742 -27.55 4.28 0.95
CA LYS A 742 -26.87 5.35 1.72
C LYS A 742 -25.37 5.11 1.82
N ARG A 743 -24.97 3.88 1.48
CA ARG A 743 -23.68 3.28 1.67
C ARG A 743 -22.58 3.79 0.74
N SER A 744 -22.91 4.26 -0.47
CA SER A 744 -21.89 4.51 -1.49
C SER A 744 -21.32 5.92 -1.41
N SER A 745 -20.01 6.04 -1.18
CA SER A 745 -19.23 7.28 -1.37
C SER A 745 -19.06 7.63 -2.86
N GLY A 746 -20.08 7.35 -3.67
CA GLY A 746 -20.03 7.29 -5.12
C GLY A 746 -21.36 6.82 -5.71
N VAL A 747 -21.41 6.73 -7.03
CA VAL A 747 -22.59 6.25 -7.77
C VAL A 747 -22.17 5.12 -8.70
N GLU A 748 -22.94 4.03 -8.65
CA GLU A 748 -22.77 2.88 -9.54
C GLU A 748 -23.94 2.84 -10.52
N LYS A 749 -23.68 2.37 -11.74
CA LYS A 749 -24.65 2.29 -12.82
C LYS A 749 -24.60 0.92 -13.47
N LEU A 750 -25.76 0.29 -13.56
CA LEU A 750 -25.98 -0.96 -14.26
C LEU A 750 -26.95 -0.74 -15.41
N ASN A 751 -26.49 -1.00 -16.62
CA ASN A 751 -27.32 -1.04 -17.81
C ASN A 751 -27.62 -2.51 -18.11
N LEU A 752 -28.90 -2.89 -18.13
CA LEU A 752 -29.36 -4.20 -18.60
C LEU A 752 -29.88 -4.05 -20.01
N MET A 753 -29.41 -4.88 -20.92
CA MET A 753 -29.91 -4.94 -22.29
C MET A 753 -30.27 -6.37 -22.65
N GLY A 754 -31.39 -6.59 -23.32
CA GLY A 754 -31.66 -7.90 -23.88
C GLY A 754 -32.53 -7.85 -25.13
N GLY A 755 -32.88 -9.05 -25.59
CA GLY A 755 -33.66 -9.27 -26.82
C GLY A 755 -32.80 -9.59 -28.04
N PHE A 756 -31.55 -10.01 -27.83
CA PHE A 756 -30.68 -10.58 -28.86
C PHE A 756 -30.64 -12.11 -28.76
N HIS A 757 -30.27 -12.76 -29.86
CA HIS A 757 -30.12 -14.21 -29.98
C HIS A 757 -28.63 -14.55 -30.20
N PRO A 758 -28.20 -15.82 -30.06
CA PRO A 758 -26.78 -16.12 -30.24
C PRO A 758 -26.29 -15.87 -31.67
N GLU A 759 -27.17 -15.86 -32.67
CA GLU A 759 -26.84 -15.50 -34.06
C GLU A 759 -26.42 -14.03 -34.27
N ASP A 760 -26.75 -13.17 -33.31
CA ASP A 760 -26.36 -11.75 -33.27
C ASP A 760 -24.95 -11.54 -32.71
N LEU A 761 -24.38 -12.55 -32.05
CA LEU A 761 -23.06 -12.50 -31.44
C LEU A 761 -21.97 -12.60 -32.51
N LEU A 762 -21.03 -11.65 -32.51
CA LEU A 762 -19.82 -11.75 -33.34
C LEU A 762 -18.98 -12.98 -32.98
N TYR A 763 -18.95 -13.35 -31.69
CA TYR A 763 -18.30 -14.58 -31.22
C TYR A 763 -18.88 -15.83 -31.89
N TYR A 764 -20.21 -15.93 -32.00
CA TYR A 764 -20.89 -17.07 -32.62
C TYR A 764 -20.58 -17.18 -34.12
N ARG A 765 -20.62 -16.05 -34.84
CA ARG A 765 -20.30 -16.00 -36.28
C ARG A 765 -18.86 -16.37 -36.59
N ASN A 766 -17.93 -15.85 -35.80
CA ASN A 766 -16.51 -16.18 -35.95
C ASN A 766 -16.23 -17.65 -35.57
N GLY A 767 -16.92 -18.16 -34.54
CA GLY A 767 -16.80 -19.53 -34.06
C GLY A 767 -17.36 -20.59 -35.01
N LYS A 768 -18.33 -20.23 -35.87
CA LYS A 768 -19.00 -21.16 -36.80
C LYS A 768 -18.02 -21.89 -37.72
N MET A 769 -17.13 -21.17 -38.39
CA MET A 769 -16.16 -21.79 -39.30
C MET A 769 -15.21 -22.75 -38.57
N TYR A 770 -14.79 -22.39 -37.35
CA TYR A 770 -13.94 -23.26 -36.55
C TYR A 770 -14.69 -24.54 -36.17
N TYR A 771 -15.91 -24.42 -35.65
CA TYR A 771 -16.70 -25.58 -35.27
C TYR A 771 -16.94 -26.53 -36.45
N GLU A 772 -17.38 -26.03 -37.60
CA GLU A 772 -17.60 -26.85 -38.81
C GLU A 772 -16.30 -27.58 -39.21
N THR A 773 -15.18 -26.86 -39.24
CA THR A 773 -13.86 -27.44 -39.55
C THR A 773 -13.46 -28.53 -38.56
N TYR A 774 -13.70 -28.35 -37.26
CA TYR A 774 -13.36 -29.37 -36.25
C TYR A 774 -14.29 -30.57 -36.32
N VAL A 775 -15.58 -30.38 -36.55
CA VAL A 775 -16.53 -31.49 -36.76
C VAL A 775 -16.14 -32.32 -37.99
N ASP A 776 -15.76 -31.67 -39.10
CA ASP A 776 -15.25 -32.34 -40.30
C ASP A 776 -13.97 -33.15 -40.03
N ASN A 777 -13.15 -32.70 -39.07
CA ASN A 777 -11.93 -33.39 -38.61
C ASN A 777 -12.17 -34.50 -37.56
N GLY A 778 -13.44 -34.83 -37.30
CA GLY A 778 -13.88 -35.90 -36.41
C GLY A 778 -13.87 -35.54 -34.92
N TYR A 779 -14.05 -34.26 -34.57
CA TYR A 779 -14.23 -33.84 -33.19
C TYR A 779 -15.69 -33.97 -32.77
N GLU A 780 -15.91 -34.45 -31.54
CA GLU A 780 -17.24 -34.62 -30.96
C GLU A 780 -17.39 -33.71 -29.75
N PHE A 781 -18.14 -32.62 -29.94
CA PHE A 781 -18.29 -31.60 -28.91
C PHE A 781 -19.51 -31.82 -28.01
N HIS A 782 -20.51 -32.60 -28.42
CA HIS A 782 -21.79 -32.69 -27.71
C HIS A 782 -21.92 -34.00 -26.93
N GLY A 783 -22.48 -33.92 -25.72
CA GLY A 783 -22.90 -35.11 -24.94
C GLY A 783 -24.23 -35.73 -25.43
N ILE A 784 -24.99 -34.97 -26.22
CA ILE A 784 -26.32 -35.32 -26.74
C ILE A 784 -26.31 -35.50 -28.27
N ASP A 785 -27.34 -36.19 -28.78
CA ASP A 785 -27.47 -36.45 -30.22
C ASP A 785 -27.61 -35.14 -31.02
N LEU A 786 -26.82 -35.02 -32.10
CA LEU A 786 -26.80 -33.85 -32.99
C LEU A 786 -28.18 -33.54 -33.62
N GLU A 787 -29.04 -34.53 -33.79
CA GLU A 787 -30.39 -34.37 -34.37
C GLU A 787 -31.37 -33.63 -33.46
N LYS A 788 -31.10 -33.59 -32.14
CA LYS A 788 -31.93 -32.88 -31.16
C LYS A 788 -31.55 -31.40 -31.05
N LEU A 789 -30.37 -31.03 -31.53
CA LEU A 789 -29.85 -29.67 -31.45
C LEU A 789 -30.43 -28.78 -32.57
N PRO A 790 -30.61 -27.48 -32.31
CA PRO A 790 -31.03 -26.54 -33.34
C PRO A 790 -30.03 -26.52 -34.52
N PRO A 791 -30.52 -26.28 -35.75
CA PRO A 791 -29.66 -26.16 -36.91
C PRO A 791 -28.75 -24.93 -36.77
N LEU A 792 -27.51 -25.06 -37.26
CA LEU A 792 -26.58 -23.95 -37.38
C LEU A 792 -27.16 -22.91 -38.34
N ARG A 793 -27.51 -21.74 -37.83
CA ARG A 793 -27.97 -20.59 -38.63
C ARG A 793 -26.80 -19.78 -39.17
#